data_AF-A0A6H0ZGF1-F1
#
_entry.id   AF-A0A6H0ZGF1-F1
#
_cell.length_a   1.000
_cell.length_b   1.000
_cell.length_c   1.000
_cell.angle_alpha   90.00
_cell.angle_beta   90.00
_cell.angle_gamma   90.00
#
_symmetry.space_group_name_H-M   'P 1'
#
loop_
_entity.id
_entity.type
_entity.pdbx_description
1 polymer ?
#
loop_
_entity_poly.entity_id
_entity_poly.type
_entity_poly.pdbx_seq_one_letter_code
_entity_poly.pdbx_strand_id
1 'polypeptide(L)'
;MTKRNGETGPTVVDAVQLGRIEATHRGFLYQHLYVAAVLLRAAEFKVSSVLVESDEDLEILSDTGHIYVQVKLRADILGWSDISDAMDRFASYRALHEDGTRAGSARFVIASSAPPRPSLIEQMNDPGWPADVTIEWPDGRSRSDNVLPWPRPNVIDMADHVRALAERLPFAVLTPDTLMWKLAGVVTLAAAGQPPRTDHQFRSTELPKLFEQLVIQLQDFPAPPSPYREQEDEPSLTGHGPIRMITGYSGSGKTSWAANAALHTAGTFIYFDAQDIPGGGLAAGLAREVAARIYQESGGLGEVLLPGASGAEILQSIGREQTADEPVTIVFDNAHKPPAADVAACIRAAKGFGFVLLGQPGRNTQELAALLQIGEETLVGWSVDTIAAEAASNSCVADPASCQMLLDQTGGLPLYIQNAVEIARTEHAGSLAEFCNKLAGLVHTVETAQEFILAHVIDALPETAGRLLAILSLSDIALSRDEVAAYANAVFGTNPTELAASLRRLRTAGLVQTFGSDALKAHDAARLVGRSRLQELGDVKAHTARVALKDVLAGSIRKRWEYRKVALYIRMLGEAGEIKTLVQFGTDEVFHEMGLWPIIEPHLMAAAFADDVDAESRFWALDGIVFNEMRKHTGNPRKHIDEMKRLTEQFELGGDERLAVGMKEMTLLAQEGDAEGAKRLMNSVRAGLRNTPAHSRIFRYNVASSMFFLGEYDVAESQILQVMDEYFKLLGIRPETVVGLNPPQLYPLLTKTPTVEDDIKHLADCLDLLAKIKTAQGQISPFARLHAIKFYAMANSPESLIRVGQDLVDEFMNRHDYIGAREIIETNLLPNLLELKLASYMIPVRSHYAVVLAYCGDFPRADLEMERLAPYEAGLSPQGRAELTEQRRIIAQLKRFGPPPQLQLPDNLQQRMAAFRDSITNNAPQGQRTRIGRNEPCPCGSGKKYKKCHGGGG
;
A
#
# COMPACT_ATOMS: atom_id res chain seq x y z
N MET A 1 54.99 24.49 0.21
CA MET A 1 54.19 25.14 -0.85
C MET A 1 53.42 26.31 -0.24
N THR A 2 53.66 27.52 -0.77
CA THR A 2 52.73 28.66 -0.90
C THR A 2 51.71 28.95 0.20
N LYS A 3 51.96 30.02 0.97
CA LYS A 3 50.91 30.87 1.56
C LYS A 3 49.98 31.34 0.45
N ARG A 4 48.70 30.91 0.47
CA ARG A 4 47.63 31.58 -0.27
C ARG A 4 46.94 32.55 0.67
N ASN A 5 46.95 33.82 0.26
CA ASN A 5 46.04 34.86 0.72
C ASN A 5 44.59 34.45 0.44
N GLY A 6 43.68 34.75 1.36
CA GLY A 6 42.25 34.80 1.06
C GLY A 6 41.34 34.16 2.11
N GLU A 7 41.39 34.61 3.37
CA GLU A 7 40.23 34.51 4.26
C GLU A 7 39.95 35.89 4.83
N THR A 8 38.84 36.47 4.40
CA THR A 8 38.25 37.70 4.91
C THR A 8 37.75 37.45 6.32
N GLY A 9 38.60 37.69 7.32
CA GLY A 9 38.14 37.87 8.69
C GLY A 9 37.15 39.05 8.77
N PRO A 10 36.27 39.08 9.78
CA PRO A 10 35.32 40.19 9.94
C PRO A 10 36.05 41.53 9.96
N THR A 11 35.43 42.60 9.44
CA THR A 11 36.00 43.95 9.50
C THR A 11 35.87 44.45 10.94
N VAL A 12 36.98 44.44 11.68
CA VAL A 12 36.99 44.77 13.11
C VAL A 12 37.34 46.25 13.32
N VAL A 13 36.47 46.98 14.01
CA VAL A 13 36.63 48.42 14.30
C VAL A 13 37.70 48.67 15.38
N ASP A 14 37.80 47.79 16.38
CA ASP A 14 38.81 47.83 17.44
C ASP A 14 39.39 46.43 17.68
N ALA A 15 40.60 46.19 17.17
CA ALA A 15 41.30 44.91 17.31
C ALA A 15 41.71 44.60 18.75
N VAL A 16 41.90 45.64 19.59
CA VAL A 16 42.24 45.47 21.01
C VAL A 16 41.00 45.04 21.78
N GLN A 17 39.85 45.66 21.49
CA GLN A 17 38.57 45.24 22.08
C GLN A 17 38.21 43.82 21.67
N LEU A 18 38.38 43.45 20.39
CA LEU A 18 38.17 42.08 19.95
C LEU A 18 39.07 41.10 20.71
N GLY A 19 40.37 41.40 20.81
CA GLY A 19 41.31 40.55 21.55
C GLY A 19 40.93 40.36 23.03
N ARG A 20 40.35 41.38 23.66
CA ARG A 20 39.82 41.28 25.05
C ARG A 20 38.59 40.38 25.10
N ILE A 21 37.62 40.56 24.21
CA ILE A 21 36.41 39.73 24.13
C ILE A 21 36.80 38.26 23.91
N GLU A 22 37.67 37.99 22.93
CA GLU A 22 38.16 36.64 22.64
C GLU A 22 38.94 36.03 23.81
N ALA A 23 39.74 36.82 24.54
CA ALA A 23 40.44 36.32 25.72
C ALA A 23 39.47 35.94 26.84
N THR A 24 38.44 36.76 27.10
CA THR A 24 37.39 36.47 28.09
C THR A 24 36.60 35.20 27.74
N HIS A 25 36.11 35.09 26.50
CA HIS A 25 35.36 33.90 26.09
C HIS A 25 36.21 32.63 26.07
N ARG A 26 37.49 32.70 25.67
CA ARG A 26 38.41 31.56 25.75
C ARG A 26 38.64 31.12 27.20
N GLY A 27 38.77 32.08 28.13
CA GLY A 27 38.92 31.81 29.55
C GLY A 27 37.74 31.02 30.11
N PHE A 28 36.53 31.54 29.94
CA PHE A 28 35.30 30.85 30.40
C PHE A 28 35.12 29.49 29.74
N LEU A 29 35.36 29.37 28.43
CA LEU A 29 35.24 28.08 27.75
C LEU A 29 36.23 27.04 28.29
N TYR A 30 37.48 27.45 28.54
CA TYR A 30 38.49 26.58 29.14
C TYR A 30 38.06 26.10 30.52
N GLN A 31 37.54 27.02 31.36
CA GLN A 31 37.02 26.69 32.69
C GLN A 31 35.82 25.73 32.61
N HIS A 32 34.85 25.95 31.72
CA HIS A 32 33.70 25.06 31.59
C HIS A 32 34.09 23.66 31.11
N LEU A 33 35.07 23.56 30.21
CA LEU A 33 35.67 22.27 29.82
C LEU A 33 36.40 21.61 31.00
N TYR A 34 37.09 22.40 31.82
CA TYR A 34 37.73 21.92 33.04
C TYR A 34 36.72 21.32 34.02
N VAL A 35 35.62 22.02 34.27
CA VAL A 35 34.51 21.51 35.08
C VAL A 35 33.89 20.26 34.44
N ALA A 36 33.66 20.23 33.13
CA ALA A 36 33.11 19.06 32.46
C ALA A 36 33.98 17.81 32.67
N ALA A 37 35.31 17.95 32.62
CA ALA A 37 36.23 16.85 32.95
C ALA A 37 36.14 16.42 34.43
N VAL A 38 35.91 17.35 35.36
CA VAL A 38 35.65 17.01 36.77
C VAL A 38 34.34 16.25 36.93
N LEU A 39 33.26 16.69 36.29
CA LEU A 39 31.95 16.02 36.35
C LEU A 39 32.02 14.58 35.81
N LEU A 40 32.74 14.35 34.72
CA LEU A 40 32.94 13.01 34.14
C LEU A 40 33.70 12.05 35.08
N ARG A 41 34.41 12.58 36.08
CA ARG A 41 35.24 11.81 37.02
C ARG A 41 34.71 11.83 38.44
N ALA A 42 33.69 12.65 38.72
CA ALA A 42 33.16 12.88 40.07
C ALA A 42 32.74 11.58 40.77
N ALA A 43 32.11 10.65 40.04
CA ALA A 43 31.70 9.35 40.58
C ALA A 43 32.89 8.44 40.93
N GLU A 44 33.95 8.44 40.12
CA GLU A 44 35.18 7.64 40.34
C GLU A 44 35.86 8.01 41.68
N PHE A 45 35.79 9.28 42.06
CA PHE A 45 36.51 9.84 43.21
C PHE A 45 35.61 10.22 44.40
N LYS A 46 34.36 9.72 44.44
CA LYS A 46 33.42 9.95 45.56
C LYS A 46 33.20 11.43 45.89
N VAL A 47 33.11 12.28 44.86
CA VAL A 47 32.71 13.68 45.02
C VAL A 47 31.23 13.72 45.44
N SER A 48 30.89 14.54 46.42
CA SER A 48 29.50 14.75 46.85
C SER A 48 28.82 15.82 46.01
N SER A 49 29.51 16.92 45.70
CA SER A 49 29.04 17.94 44.77
C SER A 49 30.16 18.78 44.16
N VAL A 50 29.85 19.43 43.03
CA VAL A 50 30.73 20.34 42.30
C VAL A 50 30.00 21.66 42.10
N LEU A 51 30.49 22.76 42.68
CA LEU A 51 29.93 24.09 42.48
C LEU A 51 30.77 24.85 41.45
N VAL A 52 30.13 25.69 40.65
CA VAL A 52 30.77 26.42 39.54
C VAL A 52 30.45 27.90 39.65
N GLU A 53 31.46 28.77 39.63
CA GLU A 53 31.27 30.23 39.78
C GLU A 53 30.54 30.61 41.08
N SER A 54 30.87 29.96 42.20
CA SER A 54 30.29 30.26 43.53
C SER A 54 31.29 31.01 44.41
N ASP A 55 32.24 30.29 45.03
CA ASP A 55 33.30 30.89 45.86
C ASP A 55 34.63 31.07 45.10
N GLU A 56 34.93 30.16 44.19
CA GLU A 56 35.98 30.30 43.19
C GLU A 56 35.41 29.80 41.85
N ASP A 57 36.21 29.80 40.78
CA ASP A 57 35.83 29.28 39.46
C ASP A 57 35.17 27.89 39.55
N LEU A 58 35.68 27.06 40.48
CA LEU A 58 35.18 25.73 40.79
C LEU A 58 35.42 25.38 42.26
N GLU A 59 34.45 24.74 42.90
CA GLU A 59 34.58 24.16 44.25
C GLU A 59 34.11 22.70 44.25
N ILE A 60 34.91 21.79 44.81
CA ILE A 60 34.61 20.35 44.85
C ILE A 60 34.47 19.92 46.30
N LEU A 61 33.31 19.36 46.63
CA LEU A 61 33.00 18.84 47.96
C LEU A 61 33.14 17.32 47.95
N SER A 62 33.78 16.79 48.99
CA SER A 62 33.85 15.36 49.29
C SER A 62 33.67 15.13 50.78
N ASP A 63 33.61 13.87 51.21
CA ASP A 63 33.53 13.52 52.64
C ASP A 63 34.75 14.00 53.45
N THR A 64 35.87 14.33 52.79
CA THR A 64 37.14 14.70 53.43
C THR A 64 37.38 16.22 53.51
N GLY A 65 36.62 17.03 52.77
CA GLY A 65 36.80 18.48 52.73
C GLY A 65 36.39 19.14 51.41
N HIS A 66 36.81 20.40 51.25
CA HIS A 66 36.52 21.27 50.12
C HIS A 66 37.82 21.56 49.35
N ILE A 67 37.76 21.40 48.02
CA ILE A 67 38.84 21.79 47.11
C ILE A 67 38.34 23.00 46.31
N TYR A 68 38.90 24.16 46.60
CA TYR A 68 38.69 25.39 45.85
C TYR A 68 39.67 25.41 44.68
N VAL A 69 39.19 25.68 43.47
CA VAL A 69 40.00 25.64 42.26
C VAL A 69 39.84 26.94 41.49
N GLN A 70 40.95 27.61 41.25
CA GLN A 70 41.04 28.73 40.32
C GLN A 70 41.68 28.25 39.02
N VAL A 71 40.97 28.38 37.92
CA VAL A 71 41.41 27.98 36.58
C VAL A 71 41.93 29.21 35.83
N LYS A 72 43.17 29.14 35.32
CA LYS A 72 43.81 30.27 34.60
C LYS A 72 44.29 29.83 33.22
N LEU A 73 43.61 30.32 32.17
CA LEU A 73 44.13 30.27 30.81
C LEU A 73 45.10 31.44 30.56
N ARG A 74 46.37 31.14 30.36
CA ARG A 74 47.46 32.09 30.09
C ARG A 74 48.21 31.70 28.80
N ALA A 75 48.61 32.72 28.04
CA ALA A 75 49.41 32.55 26.84
C ALA A 75 50.91 32.35 27.13
N ASP A 76 51.43 33.00 28.18
CA ASP A 76 52.87 33.04 28.46
C ASP A 76 53.27 32.40 29.81
N ILE A 77 53.36 33.18 30.90
CA ILE A 77 53.89 32.73 32.18
C ILE A 77 53.05 33.29 33.33
N LEU A 78 52.66 32.43 34.28
CA LEU A 78 51.87 32.79 35.46
C LEU A 78 52.73 33.53 36.51
N GLY A 79 52.36 34.74 36.89
CA GLY A 79 53.02 35.55 37.93
C GLY A 79 52.21 35.68 39.22
N TRP A 80 52.83 36.24 40.27
CA TRP A 80 52.17 36.47 41.57
C TRP A 80 50.93 37.37 41.45
N SER A 81 50.98 38.42 40.63
CA SER A 81 49.85 39.33 40.39
C SER A 81 48.66 38.66 39.71
N ASP A 82 48.84 37.48 39.10
CA ASP A 82 47.75 36.72 38.48
C ASP A 82 46.93 35.91 39.49
N ILE A 83 47.50 35.71 40.69
CA ILE A 83 46.97 34.80 41.72
C ILE A 83 46.79 35.47 43.09
N SER A 84 47.37 36.65 43.34
CA SER A 84 47.33 37.31 44.65
C SER A 84 45.91 37.47 45.20
N ASP A 85 44.99 37.94 44.36
CA ASP A 85 43.60 38.15 44.77
C ASP A 85 42.89 36.84 45.11
N ALA A 86 43.24 35.76 44.40
CA ALA A 86 42.70 34.43 44.65
C ALA A 86 43.30 33.81 45.92
N MET A 87 44.58 34.08 46.22
CA MET A 87 45.23 33.70 47.48
C MET A 87 44.57 34.40 48.68
N ASP A 88 44.26 35.70 48.55
CA ASP A 88 43.59 36.48 49.60
C ASP A 88 42.14 36.00 49.83
N ARG A 89 41.40 35.67 48.76
CA ARG A 89 40.08 35.03 48.85
C ARG A 89 40.16 33.68 49.54
N PHE A 90 41.10 32.83 49.13
CA PHE A 90 41.27 31.52 49.75
C PHE A 90 41.64 31.62 51.24
N ALA A 91 42.43 32.60 51.66
CA ALA A 91 42.70 32.82 53.08
C ALA A 91 41.41 33.09 53.87
N SER A 92 40.45 33.79 53.27
CA SER A 92 39.13 34.03 53.86
C SER A 92 38.31 32.73 53.94
N TYR A 93 38.36 31.89 52.90
CA TYR A 93 37.70 30.58 52.92
C TYR A 93 38.31 29.64 53.96
N ARG A 94 39.64 29.58 54.03
CA ARG A 94 40.38 28.81 55.05
C ARG A 94 39.94 29.19 56.46
N ALA A 95 39.80 30.49 56.75
CA ALA A 95 39.33 30.95 58.06
C ALA A 95 37.94 30.41 58.42
N LEU A 96 37.02 30.31 57.44
CA LEU A 96 35.68 29.72 57.65
C LEU A 96 35.74 28.21 57.98
N HIS A 97 36.79 27.51 57.55
CA HIS A 97 36.98 26.10 57.93
C HIS A 97 37.68 25.99 59.30
N GLU A 98 38.61 26.88 59.61
CA GLU A 98 39.31 26.93 60.90
C GLU A 98 38.38 27.31 62.06
N ASP A 99 37.40 28.17 61.83
CA ASP A 99 36.39 28.58 62.82
C ASP A 99 35.17 27.63 62.89
N GLY A 100 35.09 26.65 61.98
CA GLY A 100 34.05 25.63 61.92
C GLY A 100 32.76 26.06 61.22
N THR A 101 32.70 27.26 60.61
CA THR A 101 31.56 27.73 59.81
C THR A 101 31.32 26.83 58.58
N ARG A 102 32.40 26.34 57.96
CA ARG A 102 32.37 25.29 56.92
C ARG A 102 33.03 24.02 57.45
N ALA A 103 32.40 22.87 57.21
CA ALA A 103 32.90 21.58 57.67
C ALA A 103 34.04 21.05 56.77
N GLY A 104 34.90 20.23 57.36
CA GLY A 104 35.98 19.56 56.62
C GLY A 104 37.21 20.44 56.36
N SER A 105 38.23 19.84 55.73
CA SER A 105 39.48 20.54 55.41
C SER A 105 39.33 21.45 54.19
N ALA A 106 40.05 22.58 54.16
CA ALA A 106 40.12 23.47 52.99
C ALA A 106 41.42 23.22 52.23
N ARG A 107 41.32 23.19 50.90
CA ARG A 107 42.48 23.09 50.01
C ARG A 107 42.28 23.96 48.79
N PHE A 108 43.35 24.57 48.30
CA PHE A 108 43.32 25.43 47.13
C PHE A 108 44.22 24.91 46.01
N VAL A 109 43.69 24.88 44.80
CA VAL A 109 44.43 24.50 43.60
C VAL A 109 44.32 25.60 42.55
N ILE A 110 45.46 26.08 42.08
CA ILE A 110 45.52 26.98 40.94
C ILE A 110 45.90 26.15 39.72
N ALA A 111 44.92 25.88 38.86
CA ALA A 111 45.07 25.12 37.63
C ALA A 111 45.39 26.07 36.46
N SER A 112 46.66 26.16 36.07
CA SER A 112 47.13 27.08 35.04
C SER A 112 47.47 26.36 33.73
N SER A 113 47.10 26.94 32.58
CA SER A 113 47.53 26.43 31.28
C SER A 113 49.00 26.74 30.97
N ALA A 114 49.66 27.57 31.78
CA ALA A 114 51.00 28.05 31.55
C ALA A 114 51.88 27.91 32.81
N PRO A 115 53.21 27.74 32.66
CA PRO A 115 54.09 27.54 33.79
C PRO A 115 54.20 28.79 34.68
N PRO A 116 54.47 28.63 35.99
CA PRO A 116 54.78 29.75 36.88
C PRO A 116 56.13 30.40 36.54
N ARG A 117 56.25 31.71 36.81
CA ARG A 117 57.52 32.44 36.70
C ARG A 117 58.53 31.87 37.70
N PRO A 118 59.85 31.92 37.41
CA PRO A 118 60.87 31.45 38.35
C PRO A 118 60.74 32.03 39.77
N SER A 119 60.40 33.32 39.88
CA SER A 119 60.17 33.97 41.18
C SER A 119 58.97 33.40 41.94
N LEU A 120 57.93 32.95 41.22
CA LEU A 120 56.78 32.28 41.83
C LEU A 120 57.15 30.85 42.25
N ILE A 121 57.98 30.15 41.45
CA ILE A 121 58.52 28.83 41.83
C ILE A 121 59.39 28.93 43.09
N GLU A 122 60.21 29.97 43.23
CA GLU A 122 60.98 30.23 44.44
C GLU A 122 60.06 30.44 45.65
N GLN A 123 58.99 31.23 45.50
CA GLN A 123 57.97 31.42 46.55
C GLN A 123 57.26 30.11 46.93
N MET A 124 56.92 29.27 45.95
CA MET A 124 56.28 27.98 46.19
C MET A 124 57.18 27.00 46.96
N ASN A 125 58.50 27.15 46.85
CA ASN A 125 59.48 26.34 47.59
C ASN A 125 59.88 26.94 48.94
N ASP A 126 59.40 28.14 49.27
CA ASP A 126 59.62 28.77 50.57
C ASP A 126 58.85 27.99 51.66
N PRO A 127 59.46 27.69 52.82
CA PRO A 127 58.76 27.05 53.95
C PRO A 127 57.51 27.79 54.43
N GLY A 128 57.40 29.10 54.16
CA GLY A 128 56.22 29.91 54.44
C GLY A 128 55.08 29.78 53.43
N TRP A 129 55.26 29.04 52.33
CA TRP A 129 54.18 28.77 51.39
C TRP A 129 53.09 27.90 52.05
N PRO A 130 51.79 28.24 51.92
CA PRO A 130 50.76 27.46 52.57
C PRO A 130 50.70 26.02 52.06
N ALA A 131 50.77 25.05 52.98
CA ALA A 131 50.83 23.62 52.64
C ALA A 131 49.54 23.08 51.98
N ASP A 132 48.44 23.81 52.10
CA ASP A 132 47.13 23.53 51.52
C ASP A 132 46.89 24.22 50.17
N VAL A 133 47.90 24.94 49.63
CA VAL A 133 47.85 25.60 48.32
C VAL A 133 48.78 24.90 47.34
N THR A 134 48.25 24.43 46.20
CA THR A 134 49.05 23.87 45.10
C THR A 134 48.81 24.61 43.79
N ILE A 135 49.87 24.77 42.99
CA ILE A 135 49.77 25.29 41.62
C ILE A 135 50.10 24.15 40.64
N GLU A 136 49.19 23.86 39.71
CA GLU A 136 49.34 22.82 38.69
C GLU A 136 49.44 23.45 37.29
N TRP A 137 50.32 22.91 36.45
CA TRP A 137 50.51 23.35 35.06
C TRP A 137 50.98 22.17 34.18
N PRO A 138 50.91 22.25 32.84
CA PRO A 138 51.10 21.09 31.95
C PRO A 138 52.39 20.28 32.17
N ASP A 139 53.52 20.96 32.41
CA ASP A 139 54.84 20.32 32.60
C ASP A 139 55.26 20.17 34.08
N GLY A 140 54.33 20.41 35.02
CA GLY A 140 54.58 20.27 36.46
C GLY A 140 54.84 18.82 36.87
N ARG A 141 55.72 18.60 37.86
CA ARG A 141 56.13 17.25 38.28
C ARG A 141 55.32 16.66 39.44
N SER A 142 54.47 17.44 40.12
CA SER A 142 53.70 16.99 41.28
C SER A 142 52.21 17.07 41.01
N ARG A 143 51.53 15.93 41.06
CA ARG A 143 50.06 15.86 41.04
C ARG A 143 49.52 15.90 42.45
N SER A 144 48.59 16.81 42.65
CA SER A 144 48.15 17.15 43.98
C SER A 144 46.85 16.39 44.33
N ASP A 145 45.98 16.12 43.36
CA ASP A 145 44.74 15.34 43.50
C ASP A 145 44.44 14.52 42.24
N ASN A 146 43.84 13.34 42.41
CA ASN A 146 43.42 12.53 41.28
C ASN A 146 42.07 12.97 40.71
N VAL A 147 41.18 13.63 41.45
CA VAL A 147 39.87 14.05 40.94
C VAL A 147 39.97 15.15 39.88
N LEU A 148 40.91 16.08 40.07
CA LEU A 148 41.15 17.18 39.16
C LEU A 148 41.78 16.70 37.84
N PRO A 149 41.32 17.20 36.68
CA PRO A 149 41.98 16.97 35.41
C PRO A 149 43.29 17.75 35.36
N TRP A 150 44.28 17.18 34.69
CA TRP A 150 45.56 17.85 34.50
C TRP A 150 45.39 19.07 33.57
N PRO A 151 45.89 20.26 33.94
CA PRO A 151 45.78 21.44 33.09
C PRO A 151 46.41 21.22 31.70
N ARG A 152 45.79 21.78 30.67
CA ARG A 152 46.21 21.71 29.27
C ARG A 152 46.64 23.09 28.74
N PRO A 153 47.58 23.18 27.79
CA PRO A 153 48.16 24.46 27.40
C PRO A 153 47.18 25.38 26.64
N ASN A 154 46.11 24.85 26.05
CA ASN A 154 45.08 25.63 25.39
C ASN A 154 43.70 24.95 25.42
N VAL A 155 42.67 25.64 24.91
CA VAL A 155 41.27 25.18 24.87
C VAL A 155 41.10 23.89 24.07
N ILE A 156 41.81 23.73 22.94
CA ILE A 156 41.68 22.56 22.07
C ILE A 156 42.21 21.32 22.76
N ASP A 157 43.40 21.41 23.38
CA ASP A 157 43.97 20.29 24.14
C ASP A 157 43.10 19.92 25.35
N MET A 158 42.43 20.90 25.96
CA MET A 158 41.46 20.65 27.03
C MET A 158 40.20 19.95 26.50
N ALA A 159 39.68 20.38 25.36
CA ALA A 159 38.55 19.74 24.69
C ALA A 159 38.89 18.29 24.32
N ASP A 160 40.04 18.03 23.68
CA ASP A 160 40.50 16.68 23.36
C ASP A 160 40.62 15.79 24.60
N HIS A 161 41.05 16.36 25.73
CA HIS A 161 41.11 15.64 26.99
C HIS A 161 39.72 15.27 27.54
N VAL A 162 38.77 16.21 27.52
CA VAL A 162 37.38 15.97 27.96
C VAL A 162 36.71 14.96 27.04
N ARG A 163 36.93 15.04 25.73
CA ARG A 163 36.46 14.07 24.74
C ARG A 163 36.94 12.66 25.05
N ALA A 164 38.24 12.50 25.36
CA ALA A 164 38.82 11.20 25.72
C ALA A 164 38.28 10.65 27.04
N LEU A 165 37.81 11.51 27.95
CA LEU A 165 37.09 11.10 29.16
C LEU A 165 35.64 10.69 28.83
N ALA A 166 34.96 11.45 27.97
CA ALA A 166 33.60 11.17 27.53
C ALA A 166 33.51 9.84 26.75
N GLU A 167 34.52 9.48 25.97
CA GLU A 167 34.61 8.21 25.24
C GLU A 167 34.62 6.97 26.16
N ARG A 168 35.02 7.15 27.42
CA ARG A 168 35.03 6.06 28.42
C ARG A 168 33.66 5.82 29.05
N LEU A 169 32.69 6.72 28.82
CA LEU A 169 31.34 6.53 29.32
C LEU A 169 30.64 5.41 28.53
N PRO A 170 30.18 4.35 29.22
CA PRO A 170 29.47 3.28 28.55
C PRO A 170 28.11 3.79 28.04
N PHE A 171 27.68 3.28 26.88
CA PHE A 171 26.34 3.53 26.29
C PHE A 171 26.05 4.97 25.82
N ALA A 172 27.07 5.80 25.61
CA ALA A 172 26.91 7.13 25.00
C ALA A 172 26.50 7.03 23.51
N VAL A 173 25.26 7.41 23.18
CA VAL A 173 24.74 7.56 21.80
C VAL A 173 25.30 8.81 21.13
N LEU A 174 25.54 9.84 21.93
CA LEU A 174 26.24 11.02 21.46
C LEU A 174 27.69 10.67 21.17
N THR A 175 28.20 11.20 20.04
CA THR A 175 29.63 11.22 19.82
C THR A 175 30.31 11.90 21.03
N PRO A 176 31.50 11.44 21.46
CA PRO A 176 32.21 12.05 22.58
C PRO A 176 32.34 13.58 22.47
N ASP A 177 32.49 14.09 21.24
CA ASP A 177 32.47 15.53 20.92
C ASP A 177 31.15 16.20 21.32
N THR A 178 30.01 15.60 20.95
CA THR A 178 28.69 16.18 21.23
C THR A 178 28.37 16.17 22.72
N LEU A 179 28.75 15.09 23.43
CA LEU A 179 28.56 15.00 24.88
C LEU A 179 29.43 16.04 25.62
N MET A 180 30.70 16.19 25.22
CA MET A 180 31.58 17.22 25.76
C MET A 180 30.98 18.62 25.62
N TRP A 181 30.53 18.99 24.41
CA TRP A 181 29.96 20.32 24.17
C TRP A 181 28.65 20.55 24.93
N LYS A 182 27.79 19.53 25.02
CA LYS A 182 26.57 19.61 25.83
C LYS A 182 26.88 19.78 27.31
N LEU A 183 27.86 19.05 27.86
CA LEU A 183 28.27 19.21 29.25
C LEU A 183 28.84 20.61 29.51
N ALA A 184 29.71 21.11 28.63
CA ALA A 184 30.21 22.49 28.72
C ALA A 184 29.06 23.52 28.67
N GLY A 185 28.02 23.27 27.85
CA GLY A 185 26.81 24.10 27.79
C GLY A 185 25.98 24.06 29.08
N VAL A 186 25.79 22.87 29.68
CA VAL A 186 25.08 22.73 30.96
C VAL A 186 25.86 23.40 32.10
N VAL A 187 27.19 23.28 32.10
CA VAL A 187 28.06 24.02 33.03
C VAL A 187 27.90 25.52 32.83
N THR A 188 27.89 26.00 31.59
CA THR A 188 27.66 27.42 31.27
C THR A 188 26.32 27.91 31.81
N LEU A 189 25.26 27.09 31.68
CA LEU A 189 23.93 27.43 32.19
C LEU A 189 23.90 27.52 33.72
N ALA A 190 24.57 26.60 34.41
CA ALA A 190 24.72 26.61 35.87
C ALA A 190 25.56 27.81 36.34
N ALA A 191 26.69 28.09 35.68
CA ALA A 191 27.53 29.26 35.91
C ALA A 191 26.77 30.59 35.74
N ALA A 192 25.78 30.63 34.86
CA ALA A 192 24.92 31.79 34.66
C ALA A 192 23.78 31.93 35.70
N GLY A 193 23.69 31.02 36.69
CA GLY A 193 22.69 31.04 37.76
C GLY A 193 21.25 30.84 37.28
N GLN A 194 21.05 30.11 36.16
CA GLN A 194 19.72 29.89 35.57
C GLN A 194 19.08 28.57 36.03
N PRO A 195 17.74 28.46 36.09
CA PRO A 195 17.06 27.19 36.33
C PRO A 195 17.51 26.11 35.31
N PRO A 196 17.66 24.85 35.74
CA PRO A 196 17.29 24.30 37.05
C PRO A 196 18.35 24.48 38.16
N ARG A 197 19.52 25.06 37.89
CA ARG A 197 20.66 25.15 38.82
C ARG A 197 20.98 26.59 39.21
N THR A 198 20.05 27.20 39.94
CA THR A 198 20.23 28.56 40.52
C THR A 198 21.21 28.58 41.71
N ASP A 199 21.53 27.40 42.25
CA ASP A 199 22.48 27.18 43.34
C ASP A 199 23.90 26.85 42.84
N HIS A 200 24.14 26.92 41.52
CA HIS A 200 25.44 26.68 40.90
C HIS A 200 26.03 25.27 41.14
N GLN A 201 25.22 24.33 41.63
CA GLN A 201 25.68 23.06 42.17
C GLN A 201 25.32 21.86 41.28
N PHE A 202 26.28 20.95 41.11
CA PHE A 202 26.08 19.61 40.56
C PHE A 202 26.26 18.57 41.66
N ARG A 203 25.18 17.95 42.12
CA ARG A 203 25.24 16.89 43.13
C ARG A 203 25.53 15.54 42.47
N SER A 204 26.39 14.74 43.09
CA SER A 204 26.76 13.44 42.53
C SER A 204 25.58 12.48 42.38
N THR A 205 24.57 12.61 43.24
CA THR A 205 23.29 11.87 43.15
C THR A 205 22.48 12.21 41.90
N GLU A 206 22.70 13.37 41.29
CA GLU A 206 21.97 13.83 40.09
C GLU A 206 22.74 13.58 38.80
N LEU A 207 24.05 13.31 38.87
CA LEU A 207 24.90 13.10 37.70
C LEU A 207 24.47 11.92 36.83
N PRO A 208 24.06 10.75 37.37
CA PRO A 208 23.54 9.66 36.54
C PRO A 208 22.35 10.08 35.69
N LYS A 209 21.37 10.77 36.30
CA LYS A 209 20.17 11.27 35.61
C LYS A 209 20.51 12.36 34.58
N LEU A 210 21.48 13.22 34.87
CA LEU A 210 21.97 14.22 33.93
C LEU A 210 22.62 13.57 32.71
N PHE A 211 23.51 12.59 32.90
CA PHE A 211 24.15 11.89 31.79
C PHE A 211 23.13 11.09 30.97
N GLU A 212 22.16 10.45 31.63
CA GLU A 212 21.04 9.75 30.97
C GLU A 212 20.25 10.69 30.03
N GLN A 213 19.83 11.86 30.52
CA GLN A 213 19.12 12.87 29.72
C GLN A 213 19.93 13.40 28.54
N LEU A 214 21.26 13.46 28.67
CA LEU A 214 22.13 13.95 27.62
C LEU A 214 22.38 12.89 26.53
N VAL A 215 22.27 11.61 26.87
CA VAL A 215 22.67 10.46 26.05
C VAL A 215 21.48 9.77 25.36
N ILE A 216 20.27 9.81 25.91
CA ILE A 216 19.13 9.10 25.32
C ILE A 216 18.52 9.93 24.18
N GLN A 217 18.78 9.51 22.93
CA GLN A 217 17.95 9.85 21.77
C GLN A 217 17.26 8.55 21.32
N LEU A 218 15.97 8.40 21.63
CA LEU A 218 15.17 7.24 21.23
C LEU A 218 14.63 7.43 19.82
N GLN A 219 14.46 6.33 19.12
CA GLN A 219 13.83 6.35 17.80
C GLN A 219 12.32 6.24 17.95
N ASP A 220 11.58 7.28 17.59
CA ASP A 220 10.12 7.22 17.55
C ASP A 220 9.58 6.65 16.25
N PHE A 221 8.35 6.15 16.30
CA PHE A 221 7.62 5.84 15.07
C PHE A 221 7.54 7.10 14.20
N PRO A 222 7.77 7.00 12.89
CA PRO A 222 7.51 8.12 12.00
C PRO A 222 6.03 8.47 12.03
N ALA A 223 5.70 9.75 11.88
CA ALA A 223 4.31 10.18 11.83
C ALA A 223 3.61 9.50 10.64
N PRO A 224 2.49 8.80 10.86
CA PRO A 224 1.74 8.23 9.74
C PRO A 224 1.19 9.38 8.86
N PRO A 225 1.05 9.14 7.55
CA PRO A 225 0.45 10.13 6.66
C PRO A 225 -0.95 10.50 7.14
N SER A 226 -1.34 11.77 6.95
CA SER A 226 -2.65 12.28 7.31
C SER A 226 -3.32 12.88 6.07
N PRO A 227 -4.46 12.33 5.59
CA PRO A 227 -5.15 11.17 6.14
C PRO A 227 -4.39 9.85 5.85
N TYR A 228 -4.43 8.91 6.81
CA TYR A 228 -4.00 7.53 6.58
C TYR A 228 -5.12 6.79 5.84
N ARG A 229 -4.76 5.96 4.85
CA ARG A 229 -5.71 5.09 4.15
C ARG A 229 -5.30 3.64 4.31
N GLU A 230 -6.22 2.87 4.87
CA GLU A 230 -6.08 1.43 5.08
C GLU A 230 -5.88 0.70 3.74
N GLN A 231 -5.00 -0.29 3.76
CA GLN A 231 -4.81 -1.23 2.67
C GLN A 231 -5.87 -2.34 2.71
N GLU A 232 -6.06 -3.03 1.58
CA GLU A 232 -6.98 -4.16 1.51
C GLU A 232 -6.46 -5.33 2.36
N ASP A 233 -7.35 -5.93 3.16
CA ASP A 233 -7.03 -6.97 4.14
C ASP A 233 -5.83 -6.62 5.04
N GLU A 234 -5.73 -5.35 5.45
CA GLU A 234 -4.62 -4.85 6.27
C GLU A 234 -4.45 -5.65 7.57
N PRO A 235 -3.28 -6.25 7.81
CA PRO A 235 -3.09 -7.10 8.97
C PRO A 235 -3.00 -6.27 10.26
N SER A 236 -3.49 -6.84 11.37
CA SER A 236 -3.23 -6.30 12.71
C SER A 236 -1.73 -6.27 13.00
N LEU A 237 -1.25 -5.29 13.77
CA LEU A 237 0.15 -5.23 14.21
C LEU A 237 0.50 -6.40 15.15
N THR A 238 -0.45 -6.78 16.00
CA THR A 238 -0.38 -7.98 16.85
C THR A 238 -1.01 -9.17 16.13
N GLY A 239 -0.30 -10.31 16.04
CA GLY A 239 -0.70 -11.44 15.19
C GLY A 239 -0.40 -12.83 15.78
N HIS A 240 -0.63 -13.88 14.98
CA HIS A 240 -0.45 -15.29 15.36
C HIS A 240 1.02 -15.74 15.30
N GLY A 241 1.88 -15.19 16.15
CA GLY A 241 3.26 -15.65 16.29
C GLY A 241 4.15 -14.60 16.96
N PRO A 242 5.22 -15.01 17.67
CA PRO A 242 6.11 -14.08 18.36
C PRO A 242 7.00 -13.29 17.39
N ILE A 243 7.15 -13.72 16.13
CA ILE A 243 8.00 -13.09 15.12
C ILE A 243 7.26 -13.10 13.78
N ARG A 244 7.13 -11.94 13.15
CA ARG A 244 6.49 -11.76 11.85
C ARG A 244 7.41 -10.99 10.91
N MET A 245 7.36 -11.28 9.62
CA MET A 245 8.12 -10.59 8.59
C MET A 245 7.16 -10.00 7.56
N ILE A 246 7.09 -8.68 7.46
CA ILE A 246 6.33 -7.97 6.44
C ILE A 246 7.29 -7.51 5.33
N THR A 247 7.12 -8.05 4.13
CA THR A 247 7.96 -7.74 2.96
C THR A 247 7.19 -6.95 1.90
N GLY A 248 7.89 -6.05 1.23
CA GLY A 248 7.32 -5.25 0.14
C GLY A 248 8.32 -4.22 -0.38
N TYR A 249 8.09 -3.67 -1.57
CA TYR A 249 8.97 -2.65 -2.14
C TYR A 249 9.01 -1.36 -1.31
N SER A 250 10.02 -0.53 -1.56
CA SER A 250 9.98 0.84 -1.07
C SER A 250 8.69 1.52 -1.55
N GLY A 251 8.00 2.24 -0.66
CA GLY A 251 6.72 2.86 -0.98
C GLY A 251 5.48 1.97 -0.85
N SER A 252 5.62 0.69 -0.44
CA SER A 252 4.47 -0.21 -0.20
C SER A 252 3.68 0.09 1.09
N GLY A 253 4.01 1.17 1.80
CA GLY A 253 3.29 1.57 3.02
C GLY A 253 3.61 0.79 4.30
N LYS A 254 4.64 -0.08 4.33
CA LYS A 254 5.00 -0.88 5.54
C LYS A 254 5.20 -0.04 6.79
N THR A 255 6.05 0.98 6.71
CA THR A 255 6.39 1.83 7.84
C THR A 255 5.18 2.69 8.27
N SER A 256 4.44 3.22 7.31
CA SER A 256 3.19 3.97 7.55
C SER A 256 2.13 3.10 8.23
N TRP A 257 1.98 1.85 7.78
CA TRP A 257 1.11 0.85 8.41
C TRP A 257 1.54 0.57 9.84
N ALA A 258 2.82 0.27 10.08
CA ALA A 258 3.29 -0.05 11.43
C ALA A 258 3.10 1.14 12.39
N ALA A 259 3.36 2.36 11.94
CA ALA A 259 3.14 3.57 12.72
C ALA A 259 1.64 3.80 13.02
N ASN A 260 0.77 3.72 12.01
CA ASN A 260 -0.66 3.89 12.19
C ASN A 260 -1.25 2.78 13.10
N ALA A 261 -0.88 1.54 12.87
CA ALA A 261 -1.35 0.41 13.65
C ALA A 261 -0.87 0.48 15.11
N ALA A 262 0.34 0.98 15.37
CA ALA A 262 0.84 1.18 16.73
C ALA A 262 0.03 2.24 17.51
N LEU A 263 -0.47 3.29 16.84
CA LEU A 263 -1.32 4.31 17.47
C LEU A 263 -2.71 3.78 17.87
N HIS A 264 -3.20 2.77 17.14
CA HIS A 264 -4.57 2.26 17.29
C HIS A 264 -4.66 0.87 17.94
N THR A 265 -3.53 0.25 18.26
CA THR A 265 -3.47 -1.04 18.93
C THR A 265 -3.12 -0.86 20.41
N ALA A 266 -3.87 -1.52 21.30
CA ALA A 266 -3.51 -1.57 22.71
C ALA A 266 -2.26 -2.46 22.91
N GLY A 267 -1.19 -1.91 23.47
CA GLY A 267 0.06 -2.63 23.76
C GLY A 267 1.26 -1.68 23.81
N THR A 268 2.41 -2.21 24.23
CA THR A 268 3.66 -1.46 24.26
C THR A 268 4.45 -1.76 22.99
N PHE A 269 4.66 -0.75 22.15
CA PHE A 269 5.37 -0.86 20.89
C PHE A 269 6.69 -0.09 20.92
N ILE A 270 7.76 -0.73 20.48
CA ILE A 270 9.11 -0.17 20.40
C ILE A 270 9.50 -0.13 18.92
N TYR A 271 9.71 1.06 18.38
CA TYR A 271 10.25 1.24 17.04
C TYR A 271 11.78 1.20 17.03
N PHE A 272 12.34 0.46 16.08
CA PHE A 272 13.77 0.36 15.82
C PHE A 272 14.03 0.26 14.31
N ASP A 273 14.50 1.34 13.72
CA ASP A 273 15.06 1.40 12.38
C ASP A 273 16.53 0.97 12.39
N ALA A 274 16.83 -0.06 11.62
CA ALA A 274 18.18 -0.58 11.44
C ALA A 274 18.92 0.03 10.24
N GLN A 275 18.34 1.06 9.61
CA GLN A 275 18.99 1.79 8.54
C GLN A 275 20.35 2.35 8.98
N ASP A 276 21.37 2.08 8.18
CA ASP A 276 22.76 2.54 8.36
C ASP A 276 23.46 2.08 9.66
N ILE A 277 22.91 1.11 10.41
CA ILE A 277 23.56 0.52 11.59
C ILE A 277 24.52 -0.61 11.16
N PRO A 278 25.83 -0.53 11.48
CA PRO A 278 26.77 -1.63 11.23
C PRO A 278 26.41 -2.88 12.04
N GLY A 279 26.59 -4.07 11.46
CA GLY A 279 26.20 -5.35 12.08
C GLY A 279 26.72 -5.56 13.51
N GLY A 280 27.96 -5.14 13.79
CA GLY A 280 28.55 -5.24 15.13
C GLY A 280 27.92 -4.32 16.20
N GLY A 281 27.21 -3.27 15.80
CA GLY A 281 26.52 -2.33 16.71
C GLY A 281 25.03 -2.62 16.91
N LEU A 282 24.46 -3.56 16.15
CA LEU A 282 23.01 -3.79 16.08
C LEU A 282 22.40 -4.21 17.43
N ALA A 283 23.01 -5.19 18.09
CA ALA A 283 22.53 -5.71 19.37
C ALA A 283 22.59 -4.64 20.47
N ALA A 284 23.64 -3.81 20.48
CA ALA A 284 23.79 -2.73 21.45
C ALA A 284 22.77 -1.61 21.21
N GLY A 285 22.54 -1.25 19.94
CA GLY A 285 21.52 -0.28 19.55
C GLY A 285 20.11 -0.70 19.99
N LEU A 286 19.73 -1.95 19.68
CA LEU A 286 18.43 -2.49 20.06
C LEU A 286 18.28 -2.62 21.59
N ALA A 287 19.30 -3.14 22.28
CA ALA A 287 19.32 -3.27 23.73
C ALA A 287 19.01 -1.94 24.43
N ARG A 288 19.62 -0.86 23.95
CA ARG A 288 19.40 0.49 24.48
C ARG A 288 17.97 0.98 24.25
N GLU A 289 17.44 0.86 23.04
CA GLU A 289 16.06 1.29 22.75
C GLU A 289 15.03 0.53 23.60
N VAL A 290 15.27 -0.77 23.78
CA VAL A 290 14.42 -1.62 24.62
C VAL A 290 14.54 -1.23 26.09
N ALA A 291 15.75 -1.12 26.62
CA ALA A 291 15.99 -0.75 28.02
C ALA A 291 15.39 0.61 28.36
N ALA A 292 15.66 1.62 27.53
CA ALA A 292 15.23 2.99 27.79
C ALA A 292 13.70 3.14 27.79
N ARG A 293 12.97 2.39 26.95
CA ARG A 293 11.51 2.41 26.95
C ARG A 293 10.87 1.64 28.09
N ILE A 294 11.51 0.57 28.57
CA ILE A 294 10.97 -0.26 29.66
C ILE A 294 11.22 0.36 31.03
N TYR A 295 12.39 0.96 31.26
CA TYR A 295 12.79 1.48 32.58
C TYR A 295 12.71 3.01 32.70
N GLN A 296 12.02 3.70 31.77
CA GLN A 296 11.98 5.15 31.63
C GLN A 296 11.50 5.91 32.89
N GLU A 297 10.69 5.27 33.75
CA GLU A 297 10.11 5.89 34.95
C GLU A 297 10.72 5.40 36.27
N SER A 298 11.41 4.26 36.28
CA SER A 298 11.77 3.53 37.50
C SER A 298 13.22 3.74 37.96
N GLY A 299 14.04 4.47 37.21
CA GLY A 299 15.46 4.68 37.54
C GLY A 299 16.31 3.39 37.51
N GLY A 300 15.75 2.30 36.98
CA GLY A 300 16.36 0.96 36.94
C GLY A 300 17.35 0.75 35.78
N LEU A 301 17.55 1.74 34.91
CA LEU A 301 18.46 1.64 33.76
C LEU A 301 19.89 1.27 34.20
N GLY A 302 20.34 1.81 35.34
CA GLY A 302 21.67 1.55 35.91
C GLY A 302 21.87 0.13 36.46
N GLU A 303 20.79 -0.61 36.75
CA GLU A 303 20.87 -1.99 37.24
C GLU A 303 21.01 -3.00 36.08
N VAL A 304 20.46 -2.66 34.91
CA VAL A 304 20.48 -3.50 33.71
C VAL A 304 21.73 -3.24 32.86
N LEU A 305 22.25 -2.02 32.87
CA LEU A 305 23.46 -1.60 32.15
C LEU A 305 24.74 -1.91 32.96
N LEU A 306 24.97 -3.19 33.25
CA LEU A 306 26.17 -3.65 33.96
C LEU A 306 27.46 -3.28 33.19
N PRO A 307 28.53 -2.79 33.87
CA PRO A 307 29.80 -2.50 33.23
C PRO A 307 30.39 -3.74 32.53
N GLY A 308 30.60 -3.66 31.21
CA GLY A 308 31.18 -4.74 30.40
C GLY A 308 30.19 -5.72 29.77
N ALA A 309 28.88 -5.58 30.02
CA ALA A 309 27.86 -6.40 29.39
C ALA A 309 27.70 -6.06 27.89
N SER A 310 27.61 -7.08 27.05
CA SER A 310 27.31 -6.95 25.63
C SER A 310 25.83 -6.62 25.41
N GLY A 311 25.49 -6.01 24.26
CA GLY A 311 24.09 -5.72 23.91
C GLY A 311 23.19 -6.96 23.90
N ALA A 312 23.73 -8.13 23.52
CA ALA A 312 22.99 -9.38 23.55
C ALA A 312 22.68 -9.87 24.97
N GLU A 313 23.62 -9.70 25.91
CA GLU A 313 23.41 -10.05 27.33
C GLU A 313 22.37 -9.14 27.98
N ILE A 314 22.38 -7.85 27.63
CA ILE A 314 21.37 -6.88 28.07
C ILE A 314 19.98 -7.30 27.56
N LEU A 315 19.83 -7.56 26.26
CA LEU A 315 18.55 -8.04 25.69
C LEU A 315 18.04 -9.33 26.36
N GLN A 316 18.94 -10.25 26.70
CA GLN A 316 18.58 -11.48 27.41
C GLN A 316 18.11 -11.21 28.83
N SER A 317 18.76 -10.28 29.55
CA SER A 317 18.35 -9.91 30.91
C SER A 317 16.96 -9.31 30.92
N ILE A 318 16.74 -8.27 30.08
CA ILE A 318 15.45 -7.58 29.99
C ILE A 318 14.36 -8.55 29.53
N GLY A 319 14.66 -9.40 28.54
CA GLY A 319 13.70 -10.38 28.04
C GLY A 319 13.28 -11.44 29.06
N ARG A 320 14.05 -11.70 30.12
CA ARG A 320 13.67 -12.61 31.21
C ARG A 320 12.73 -11.96 32.23
N GLU A 321 12.83 -10.65 32.38
CA GLU A 321 12.00 -9.86 33.29
C GLU A 321 10.63 -9.53 32.69
N GLN A 322 10.50 -9.65 31.36
CA GLN A 322 9.22 -9.46 30.66
C GLN A 322 8.18 -10.51 31.06
N THR A 323 6.98 -10.04 31.42
CA THR A 323 5.86 -10.89 31.80
C THR A 323 4.84 -10.99 30.67
N ALA A 324 4.08 -12.09 30.64
CA ALA A 324 3.08 -12.31 29.58
C ALA A 324 1.87 -11.36 29.65
N ASP A 325 1.65 -10.69 30.78
CA ASP A 325 0.51 -9.81 31.01
C ASP A 325 0.68 -8.42 30.36
N GLU A 326 1.93 -8.01 30.10
CA GLU A 326 2.27 -6.76 29.40
C GLU A 326 3.19 -7.05 28.19
N PRO A 327 2.63 -7.61 27.09
CA PRO A 327 3.44 -8.00 25.94
C PRO A 327 4.01 -6.77 25.23
N VAL A 328 5.34 -6.72 25.13
CA VAL A 328 6.07 -5.69 24.37
C VAL A 328 6.39 -6.21 22.98
N THR A 329 6.05 -5.44 21.94
CA THR A 329 6.36 -5.77 20.53
C THR A 329 7.33 -4.76 19.95
N ILE A 330 8.41 -5.27 19.33
CA ILE A 330 9.43 -4.47 18.67
C ILE A 330 9.14 -4.47 17.17
N VAL A 331 8.92 -3.28 16.60
CA VAL A 331 8.87 -3.05 15.15
C VAL A 331 10.29 -2.76 14.67
N PHE A 332 10.86 -3.69 13.93
CA PHE A 332 12.21 -3.63 13.41
C PHE A 332 12.17 -3.24 11.93
N ASP A 333 12.32 -1.95 11.65
CA ASP A 333 12.31 -1.44 10.28
C ASP A 333 13.65 -1.65 9.57
N ASN A 334 13.59 -1.76 8.24
CA ASN A 334 14.74 -1.99 7.37
C ASN A 334 15.57 -3.24 7.74
N ALA A 335 14.93 -4.31 8.23
CA ALA A 335 15.57 -5.56 8.64
C ALA A 335 16.38 -6.27 7.52
N HIS A 336 16.14 -5.88 6.25
CA HIS A 336 16.84 -6.36 5.07
C HIS A 336 18.21 -5.70 4.83
N LYS A 337 18.57 -4.64 5.57
CA LYS A 337 19.83 -3.90 5.41
C LYS A 337 21.01 -4.55 6.17
N PRO A 338 20.91 -4.85 7.49
CA PRO A 338 22.01 -5.49 8.21
C PRO A 338 22.14 -6.97 7.83
N PRO A 339 23.29 -7.62 8.06
CA PRO A 339 23.43 -9.05 7.80
C PRO A 339 22.37 -9.90 8.53
N ALA A 340 21.72 -10.83 7.82
CA ALA A 340 20.65 -11.66 8.37
C ALA A 340 21.04 -12.41 9.66
N ALA A 341 22.30 -12.86 9.76
CA ALA A 341 22.82 -13.54 10.95
C ALA A 341 22.80 -12.64 12.19
N ASP A 342 23.13 -11.36 12.05
CA ASP A 342 23.20 -10.40 13.15
C ASP A 342 21.79 -10.05 13.66
N VAL A 343 20.84 -9.83 12.75
CA VAL A 343 19.43 -9.59 13.08
C VAL A 343 18.85 -10.83 13.80
N ALA A 344 19.10 -12.03 13.27
CA ALA A 344 18.64 -13.27 13.90
C ALA A 344 19.24 -13.49 15.29
N ALA A 345 20.51 -13.12 15.50
CA ALA A 345 21.15 -13.18 16.81
C ALA A 345 20.48 -12.22 17.83
N CYS A 346 20.15 -10.99 17.42
CA CYS A 346 19.45 -10.02 18.26
C CYS A 346 18.08 -10.53 18.69
N ILE A 347 17.29 -11.06 17.75
CA ILE A 347 15.94 -11.60 18.03
C ILE A 347 16.04 -12.81 18.97
N ARG A 348 17.01 -13.70 18.76
CA ARG A 348 17.22 -14.88 19.64
C ARG A 348 17.70 -14.49 21.04
N ALA A 349 18.37 -13.35 21.20
CA ALA A 349 18.75 -12.82 22.52
C ALA A 349 17.52 -12.24 23.25
N ALA A 350 16.54 -11.72 22.52
CA ALA A 350 15.38 -11.00 23.03
C ALA A 350 14.10 -11.88 23.11
N LYS A 351 14.18 -13.10 23.64
CA LYS A 351 13.07 -14.10 23.62
C LYS A 351 11.77 -13.71 24.35
N GLY A 352 11.79 -12.66 25.17
CA GLY A 352 10.61 -12.15 25.88
C GLY A 352 9.74 -11.19 25.07
N PHE A 353 10.16 -10.84 23.85
CA PHE A 353 9.53 -9.81 23.03
C PHE A 353 8.84 -10.37 21.79
N GLY A 354 7.76 -9.73 21.37
CA GLY A 354 7.20 -9.87 20.03
C GLY A 354 8.04 -9.09 19.01
N PHE A 355 8.13 -9.56 17.77
CA PHE A 355 8.84 -8.88 16.69
C PHE A 355 7.99 -8.76 15.42
N VAL A 356 7.97 -7.56 14.85
CA VAL A 356 7.46 -7.28 13.51
C VAL A 356 8.61 -6.72 12.69
N LEU A 357 9.14 -7.52 11.79
CA LEU A 357 10.28 -7.18 10.95
C LEU A 357 9.77 -6.60 9.63
N LEU A 358 10.18 -5.39 9.26
CA LEU A 358 9.82 -4.76 7.99
C LEU A 358 11.02 -4.83 7.04
N GLY A 359 10.80 -5.29 5.81
CA GLY A 359 11.89 -5.44 4.85
C GLY A 359 11.47 -5.35 3.39
N GLN A 360 12.48 -5.29 2.52
CA GLN A 360 12.30 -5.40 1.07
C GLN A 360 12.56 -6.85 0.62
N PRO A 361 11.93 -7.32 -0.46
CA PRO A 361 12.25 -8.61 -1.03
C PRO A 361 13.72 -8.65 -1.47
N GLY A 362 14.43 -9.72 -1.11
CA GLY A 362 15.87 -9.82 -1.38
C GLY A 362 16.49 -11.09 -0.80
N ARG A 363 17.73 -11.36 -1.19
CA ARG A 363 18.49 -12.51 -0.68
C ARG A 363 18.63 -12.47 0.85
N ASN A 364 18.94 -11.30 1.39
CA ASN A 364 19.17 -11.12 2.83
C ASN A 364 17.88 -11.35 3.64
N THR A 365 16.73 -10.88 3.13
CA THR A 365 15.40 -11.15 3.70
C THR A 365 15.04 -12.64 3.71
N GLN A 366 15.29 -13.35 2.60
CA GLN A 366 15.06 -14.80 2.50
C GLN A 366 15.95 -15.58 3.47
N GLU A 367 17.21 -15.17 3.60
CA GLU A 367 18.15 -15.76 4.56
C GLU A 367 17.68 -15.54 6.00
N LEU A 368 17.23 -14.33 6.33
CA LEU A 368 16.68 -14.00 7.66
C LEU A 368 15.43 -14.83 7.98
N ALA A 369 14.48 -14.91 7.04
CA ALA A 369 13.27 -15.71 7.20
C ALA A 369 13.60 -17.20 7.42
N ALA A 370 14.59 -17.74 6.70
CA ALA A 370 15.04 -19.12 6.87
C ALA A 370 15.74 -19.35 8.21
N LEU A 371 16.58 -18.41 8.67
CA LEU A 371 17.27 -18.48 9.97
C LEU A 371 16.29 -18.43 11.15
N LEU A 372 15.17 -17.73 10.99
CA LEU A 372 14.11 -17.57 12.00
C LEU A 372 12.97 -18.60 11.85
N GLN A 373 12.94 -19.35 10.75
CA GLN A 373 11.87 -20.31 10.41
C GLN A 373 10.47 -19.67 10.35
N ILE A 374 10.38 -18.48 9.75
CA ILE A 374 9.15 -17.71 9.61
C ILE A 374 8.75 -17.56 8.14
N GLY A 375 7.45 -17.34 7.89
CA GLY A 375 6.94 -16.95 6.59
C GLY A 375 7.07 -15.45 6.34
N GLU A 376 7.05 -15.06 5.06
CA GLU A 376 6.93 -13.66 4.64
C GLU A 376 5.45 -13.33 4.42
N GLU A 377 5.01 -12.21 4.98
CA GLU A 377 3.68 -11.62 4.76
C GLU A 377 3.83 -10.36 3.90
N THR A 378 2.83 -10.02 3.09
CA THR A 378 2.87 -8.85 2.21
C THR A 378 1.62 -8.01 2.40
N LEU A 379 1.75 -6.69 2.32
CA LEU A 379 0.60 -5.80 2.25
C LEU A 379 0.02 -5.82 0.82
N VAL A 380 -1.30 -5.92 0.71
CA VAL A 380 -1.99 -6.08 -0.59
C VAL A 380 -1.97 -4.80 -1.41
N GLY A 381 -1.90 -3.64 -0.76
CA GLY A 381 -2.04 -2.34 -1.39
C GLY A 381 -3.45 -1.76 -1.25
N TRP A 382 -3.70 -0.66 -1.94
CA TRP A 382 -4.99 0.02 -1.96
C TRP A 382 -5.97 -0.59 -2.94
N SER A 383 -7.25 -0.64 -2.53
CA SER A 383 -8.36 -1.03 -3.39
C SER A 383 -8.70 0.07 -4.41
N VAL A 384 -9.54 -0.26 -5.39
CA VAL A 384 -10.08 0.71 -6.38
C VAL A 384 -10.77 1.90 -5.68
N ASP A 385 -11.56 1.63 -4.63
CA ASP A 385 -12.26 2.67 -3.85
C ASP A 385 -11.27 3.56 -3.09
N THR A 386 -10.21 2.97 -2.53
CA THR A 386 -9.17 3.72 -1.82
C THR A 386 -8.40 4.63 -2.78
N ILE A 387 -8.10 4.16 -3.99
CA ILE A 387 -7.48 4.96 -5.06
C ILE A 387 -8.38 6.13 -5.45
N ALA A 388 -9.68 5.89 -5.64
CA ALA A 388 -10.64 6.93 -6.00
C ALA A 388 -10.71 8.01 -4.91
N ALA A 389 -10.74 7.60 -3.63
CA ALA A 389 -10.76 8.52 -2.50
C ALA A 389 -9.47 9.37 -2.42
N GLU A 390 -8.30 8.79 -2.73
CA GLU A 390 -7.04 9.53 -2.82
C GLU A 390 -7.03 10.54 -3.97
N ALA A 391 -7.50 10.13 -5.16
CA ALA A 391 -7.61 11.02 -6.31
C ALA A 391 -8.52 12.22 -5.99
N ALA A 392 -9.71 11.96 -5.43
CA ALA A 392 -10.65 13.01 -5.04
C ALA A 392 -10.08 13.98 -4.01
N SER A 393 -9.32 13.49 -3.03
CA SER A 393 -8.69 14.34 -1.99
C SER A 393 -7.62 15.27 -2.55
N ASN A 394 -7.04 14.92 -3.71
CA ASN A 394 -6.05 15.71 -4.44
C ASN A 394 -6.65 16.48 -5.62
N SER A 395 -7.99 16.63 -5.67
CA SER A 395 -8.72 17.32 -6.75
C SER A 395 -8.52 16.70 -8.13
N CYS A 396 -8.24 15.40 -8.20
CA CYS A 396 -8.20 14.63 -9.43
C CYS A 396 -9.56 14.00 -9.72
N VAL A 397 -9.88 13.90 -11.00
CA VAL A 397 -11.08 13.25 -11.52
C VAL A 397 -10.74 11.79 -11.83
N ALA A 398 -11.50 10.88 -11.24
CA ALA A 398 -11.34 9.45 -11.41
C ALA A 398 -12.70 8.77 -11.65
N ASP A 399 -12.65 7.70 -12.42
CA ASP A 399 -13.76 6.77 -12.66
C ASP A 399 -13.31 5.33 -12.30
N PRO A 400 -14.23 4.36 -12.23
CA PRO A 400 -13.88 2.98 -11.88
C PRO A 400 -12.81 2.36 -12.79
N ALA A 401 -12.83 2.68 -14.09
CA ALA A 401 -11.93 2.10 -15.07
C ALA A 401 -10.50 2.63 -14.91
N SER A 402 -10.34 3.95 -14.75
CA SER A 402 -9.06 4.61 -14.50
C SER A 402 -8.43 4.20 -13.17
N CYS A 403 -9.22 4.04 -12.10
CA CYS A 403 -8.73 3.49 -10.84
C CYS A 403 -8.25 2.03 -10.99
N GLN A 404 -8.99 1.19 -11.72
CA GLN A 404 -8.59 -0.19 -12.00
C GLN A 404 -7.32 -0.25 -12.87
N MET A 405 -7.19 0.63 -13.88
CA MET A 405 -5.98 0.75 -14.69
C MET A 405 -4.77 1.13 -13.84
N LEU A 406 -4.93 2.12 -12.94
CA LEU A 406 -3.85 2.54 -12.06
C LEU A 406 -3.45 1.43 -11.07
N LEU A 407 -4.44 0.70 -10.53
CA LEU A 407 -4.21 -0.47 -9.69
C LEU A 407 -3.35 -1.52 -10.42
N ASP A 408 -3.74 -1.89 -11.65
CA ASP A 408 -3.06 -2.89 -12.46
C ASP A 408 -1.64 -2.44 -12.91
N GLN A 409 -1.37 -1.12 -12.93
CA GLN A 409 -0.06 -0.55 -13.29
C GLN A 409 0.89 -0.38 -12.10
N THR A 410 0.35 -0.04 -10.93
CA THR A 410 1.15 0.27 -9.72
C THR A 410 1.19 -0.88 -8.71
N GLY A 411 0.34 -1.89 -8.89
CA GLY A 411 0.14 -2.97 -7.93
C GLY A 411 -0.51 -2.50 -6.61
N GLY A 412 -1.26 -1.39 -6.63
CA GLY A 412 -1.92 -0.89 -5.44
C GLY A 412 -1.00 -0.19 -4.44
N LEU A 413 0.28 0.04 -4.79
CA LEU A 413 1.27 0.51 -3.81
C LEU A 413 1.05 2.00 -3.48
N PRO A 414 0.87 2.37 -2.19
CA PRO A 414 0.46 3.72 -1.79
C PRO A 414 1.31 4.86 -2.37
N LEU A 415 2.64 4.77 -2.27
CA LEU A 415 3.54 5.82 -2.77
C LEU A 415 3.42 6.00 -4.29
N TYR A 416 3.22 4.91 -5.02
CA TYR A 416 3.17 4.93 -6.49
C TYR A 416 1.85 5.54 -6.95
N ILE A 417 0.76 5.23 -6.26
CA ILE A 417 -0.54 5.84 -6.50
C ILE A 417 -0.50 7.34 -6.16
N GLN A 418 0.04 7.72 -5.01
CA GLN A 418 0.16 9.13 -4.61
C GLN A 418 0.97 9.94 -5.63
N ASN A 419 2.11 9.40 -6.08
CA ASN A 419 2.91 10.04 -7.13
C ASN A 419 2.16 10.12 -8.47
N ALA A 420 1.45 9.07 -8.87
CA ALA A 420 0.64 9.07 -10.08
C ALA A 420 -0.50 10.11 -10.03
N VAL A 421 -1.18 10.21 -8.88
CA VAL A 421 -2.23 11.20 -8.65
C VAL A 421 -1.66 12.62 -8.71
N GLU A 422 -0.48 12.84 -8.13
CA GLU A 422 0.20 14.14 -8.20
C GLU A 422 0.60 14.51 -9.63
N ILE A 423 1.14 13.57 -10.42
CA ILE A 423 1.46 13.80 -11.83
C ILE A 423 0.19 14.08 -12.64
N ALA A 424 -0.90 13.33 -12.40
CA ALA A 424 -2.19 13.60 -13.05
C ALA A 424 -2.69 15.02 -12.73
N ARG A 425 -2.53 15.46 -11.47
CA ARG A 425 -2.90 16.81 -11.02
C ARG A 425 -2.09 17.90 -11.71
N THR A 426 -0.78 17.74 -11.84
CA THR A 426 0.11 18.78 -12.37
C THR A 426 0.18 18.80 -13.90
N GLU A 427 0.19 17.64 -14.55
CA GLU A 427 0.46 17.50 -16.00
C GLU A 427 -0.78 17.18 -16.84
N HIS A 428 -1.87 16.71 -16.22
CA HIS A 428 -3.07 16.21 -16.92
C HIS A 428 -4.37 16.85 -16.44
N ALA A 429 -4.29 18.08 -15.90
CA ALA A 429 -5.43 18.82 -15.38
C ALA A 429 -6.31 18.02 -14.38
N GLY A 430 -5.69 17.10 -13.64
CA GLY A 430 -6.36 16.20 -12.70
C GLY A 430 -7.03 14.98 -13.32
N SER A 431 -6.94 14.74 -14.64
CA SER A 431 -7.55 13.59 -15.30
C SER A 431 -6.73 12.31 -15.10
N LEU A 432 -7.21 11.41 -14.23
CA LEU A 432 -6.53 10.14 -13.98
C LEU A 432 -6.57 9.22 -15.22
N ALA A 433 -7.70 9.23 -15.94
CA ALA A 433 -7.86 8.45 -17.16
C ALA A 433 -6.83 8.85 -18.25
N GLU A 434 -6.62 10.15 -18.45
CA GLU A 434 -5.61 10.63 -19.42
C GLU A 434 -4.20 10.18 -19.04
N PHE A 435 -3.83 10.34 -17.77
CA PHE A 435 -2.52 9.93 -17.28
C PHE A 435 -2.32 8.41 -17.41
N CYS A 436 -3.28 7.59 -16.96
CA CYS A 436 -3.18 6.13 -17.05
C CYS A 436 -3.04 5.63 -18.50
N ASN A 437 -3.69 6.29 -19.46
CA ASN A 437 -3.55 5.99 -20.88
C ASN A 437 -2.13 6.31 -21.39
N LYS A 438 -1.58 7.48 -21.03
CA LYS A 438 -0.20 7.86 -21.37
C LYS A 438 0.83 6.93 -20.72
N LEU A 439 0.61 6.55 -19.47
CA LEU A 439 1.44 5.62 -18.73
C LEU A 439 1.38 4.21 -19.34
N ALA A 440 0.20 3.75 -19.78
CA ALA A 440 0.06 2.47 -20.47
C ALA A 440 0.83 2.43 -21.79
N GLY A 441 0.83 3.55 -22.52
CA GLY A 441 1.53 3.72 -23.79
C GLY A 441 3.02 4.05 -23.66
N LEU A 442 3.55 4.25 -22.44
CA LEU A 442 4.91 4.73 -22.19
C LEU A 442 5.22 6.06 -22.91
N VAL A 443 4.24 6.97 -22.98
CA VAL A 443 4.36 8.29 -23.63
C VAL A 443 4.23 9.44 -22.63
N HIS A 444 4.30 9.15 -21.34
CA HIS A 444 4.37 10.15 -20.27
C HIS A 444 5.76 10.81 -20.25
N THR A 445 5.81 12.10 -19.90
CA THR A 445 7.05 12.90 -19.95
C THR A 445 7.73 13.08 -18.59
N VAL A 446 7.00 12.83 -17.50
CA VAL A 446 7.50 12.94 -16.12
C VAL A 446 7.74 11.55 -15.59
N GLU A 447 8.99 11.25 -15.21
CA GLU A 447 9.34 9.96 -14.61
C GLU A 447 8.56 9.73 -13.31
N THR A 448 7.98 8.55 -13.18
CA THR A 448 7.20 8.16 -12.01
C THR A 448 8.11 7.65 -10.88
N ALA A 449 7.65 7.76 -9.63
CA ALA A 449 8.40 7.28 -8.46
C ALA A 449 8.72 5.78 -8.56
N GLN A 450 7.81 4.98 -9.12
CA GLN A 450 8.02 3.55 -9.38
C GLN A 450 9.15 3.29 -10.39
N GLU A 451 9.29 4.12 -11.44
CA GLU A 451 10.39 4.01 -12.41
C GLU A 451 11.73 4.28 -11.72
N PHE A 452 11.83 5.38 -10.99
CA PHE A 452 13.04 5.74 -10.25
C PHE A 452 13.44 4.70 -9.17
N ILE A 453 12.47 4.24 -8.36
CA ILE A 453 12.70 3.31 -7.25
C ILE A 453 13.07 1.92 -7.76
N LEU A 454 12.39 1.41 -8.78
CA LEU A 454 12.63 0.07 -9.30
C LEU A 454 13.78 -0.01 -10.31
N ALA A 455 14.19 1.12 -10.92
CA ALA A 455 15.33 1.16 -11.84
C ALA A 455 16.58 0.51 -11.23
N HIS A 456 16.95 0.91 -10.01
CA HIS A 456 18.12 0.36 -9.32
C HIS A 456 18.06 -1.15 -9.10
N VAL A 457 16.87 -1.69 -8.80
CA VAL A 457 16.67 -3.14 -8.60
C VAL A 457 16.84 -3.89 -9.93
N ILE A 458 16.35 -3.30 -11.01
CA ILE A 458 16.37 -3.90 -12.35
C ILE A 458 17.76 -3.78 -12.99
N ASP A 459 18.46 -2.65 -12.78
CA ASP A 459 19.81 -2.41 -13.29
C ASP A 459 20.85 -3.34 -12.65
N ALA A 460 20.59 -3.80 -11.42
CA ALA A 460 21.40 -4.81 -10.75
C ALA A 460 21.17 -6.24 -11.31
N LEU A 461 20.17 -6.45 -12.17
CA LEU A 461 19.88 -7.78 -12.72
C LEU A 461 20.86 -8.14 -13.84
N PRO A 462 21.28 -9.41 -13.90
CA PRO A 462 21.95 -9.95 -15.08
C PRO A 462 21.06 -9.85 -16.31
N GLU A 463 21.67 -9.58 -17.48
CA GLU A 463 20.97 -9.33 -18.75
C GLU A 463 19.94 -10.40 -19.12
N THR A 464 20.20 -11.67 -18.79
CA THR A 464 19.28 -12.79 -19.04
C THR A 464 18.01 -12.72 -18.19
N ALA A 465 18.14 -12.29 -16.93
CA ALA A 465 17.00 -12.07 -16.04
C ALA A 465 16.22 -10.80 -16.43
N GLY A 466 16.93 -9.73 -16.82
CA GLY A 466 16.31 -8.49 -17.31
C GLY A 466 15.48 -8.71 -18.58
N ARG A 467 16.00 -9.46 -19.57
CA ARG A 467 15.26 -9.83 -20.78
C ARG A 467 14.03 -10.70 -20.51
N LEU A 468 14.12 -11.62 -19.55
CA LEU A 468 12.98 -12.42 -19.13
C LEU A 468 11.90 -11.54 -18.47
N LEU A 469 12.29 -10.62 -17.58
CA LEU A 469 11.36 -9.65 -17.00
C LEU A 469 10.67 -8.80 -18.07
N ALA A 470 11.43 -8.37 -19.09
CA ALA A 470 10.91 -7.56 -20.18
C ALA A 470 9.76 -8.25 -20.93
N ILE A 471 9.89 -9.54 -21.27
CA ILE A 471 8.79 -10.25 -21.94
C ILE A 471 7.64 -10.60 -20.97
N LEU A 472 7.95 -10.96 -19.72
CA LEU A 472 6.93 -11.27 -18.71
C LEU A 472 6.08 -10.04 -18.36
N SER A 473 6.60 -8.83 -18.59
CA SER A 473 5.87 -7.58 -18.35
C SER A 473 4.62 -7.41 -19.23
N LEU A 474 4.57 -8.07 -20.38
CA LEU A 474 3.39 -8.09 -21.27
C LEU A 474 2.20 -8.81 -20.65
N SER A 475 2.43 -9.75 -19.73
CA SER A 475 1.37 -10.50 -19.04
C SER A 475 0.94 -9.84 -17.73
N ASP A 476 -0.33 -9.48 -17.62
CA ASP A 476 -0.99 -9.07 -16.36
C ASP A 476 -1.61 -10.25 -15.58
N ILE A 477 -1.45 -11.47 -16.10
CA ILE A 477 -1.94 -12.71 -15.50
C ILE A 477 -0.79 -13.68 -15.21
N ALA A 478 -1.03 -14.62 -14.31
CA ALA A 478 -0.07 -15.67 -14.02
C ALA A 478 -0.05 -16.71 -15.15
N LEU A 479 1.15 -17.06 -15.62
CA LEU A 479 1.43 -18.09 -16.61
C LEU A 479 2.05 -19.31 -15.92
N SER A 480 1.73 -20.53 -16.36
CA SER A 480 2.39 -21.74 -15.84
C SER A 480 3.89 -21.76 -16.18
N ARG A 481 4.69 -22.55 -15.47
CA ARG A 481 6.13 -22.71 -15.80
C ARG A 481 6.34 -23.18 -17.24
N ASP A 482 5.49 -24.07 -17.73
CA ASP A 482 5.53 -24.57 -19.10
C ASP A 482 5.21 -23.47 -20.12
N GLU A 483 4.22 -22.62 -19.83
CA GLU A 483 3.87 -21.47 -20.66
C GLU A 483 5.03 -20.47 -20.70
N VAL A 484 5.63 -20.15 -19.55
CA VAL A 484 6.80 -19.27 -19.46
C VAL A 484 7.99 -19.86 -20.22
N ALA A 485 8.21 -21.18 -20.14
CA ALA A 485 9.29 -21.85 -20.86
C ALA A 485 9.09 -21.82 -22.37
N ALA A 486 7.88 -22.14 -22.84
CA ALA A 486 7.52 -22.02 -24.24
C ALA A 486 7.68 -20.58 -24.74
N TYR A 487 7.25 -19.61 -23.93
CA TYR A 487 7.32 -18.19 -24.27
C TYR A 487 8.78 -17.69 -24.38
N ALA A 488 9.59 -17.92 -23.35
CA ALA A 488 11.00 -17.51 -23.36
C ALA A 488 11.80 -18.19 -24.48
N ASN A 489 11.54 -19.48 -24.73
CA ASN A 489 12.19 -20.20 -25.82
C ASN A 489 11.80 -19.64 -27.20
N ALA A 490 10.53 -19.28 -27.42
CA ALA A 490 10.08 -18.71 -28.68
C ALA A 490 10.73 -17.35 -28.99
N VAL A 491 10.98 -16.51 -27.97
CA VAL A 491 11.56 -15.16 -28.17
C VAL A 491 13.09 -15.17 -28.19
N PHE A 492 13.72 -15.97 -27.34
CA PHE A 492 15.17 -15.92 -27.09
C PHE A 492 15.92 -17.24 -27.33
N GLY A 493 15.22 -18.37 -27.56
CA GLY A 493 15.87 -19.68 -27.65
C GLY A 493 16.45 -20.17 -26.31
N THR A 494 15.89 -19.71 -25.19
CA THR A 494 16.40 -19.98 -23.84
C THR A 494 16.28 -21.44 -23.47
N ASN A 495 17.37 -22.02 -22.93
CA ASN A 495 17.36 -23.39 -22.39
C ASN A 495 16.74 -23.46 -20.97
N PRO A 496 16.27 -24.64 -20.51
CA PRO A 496 15.61 -24.77 -19.20
C PRO A 496 16.47 -24.36 -17.99
N THR A 497 17.79 -24.59 -18.04
CA THR A 497 18.71 -24.28 -16.94
C THR A 497 18.87 -22.77 -16.76
N GLU A 498 19.02 -22.04 -17.86
CA GLU A 498 19.12 -20.59 -17.89
C GLU A 498 17.81 -19.93 -17.47
N LEU A 499 16.68 -20.44 -17.95
CA LEU A 499 15.36 -19.98 -17.54
C LEU A 499 15.15 -20.14 -16.04
N ALA A 500 15.46 -21.32 -15.50
CA ALA A 500 15.33 -21.58 -14.06
C ALA A 500 16.25 -20.67 -13.22
N ALA A 501 17.47 -20.38 -13.70
CA ALA A 501 18.37 -19.44 -13.04
C ALA A 501 17.82 -18.00 -13.05
N SER A 502 17.28 -17.55 -14.18
CA SER A 502 16.68 -16.23 -14.34
C SER A 502 15.43 -16.08 -13.46
N LEU A 503 14.53 -17.07 -13.45
CA LEU A 503 13.36 -17.09 -12.57
C LEU A 503 13.73 -17.06 -11.09
N ARG A 504 14.76 -17.80 -10.66
CA ARG A 504 15.24 -17.73 -9.26
C ARG A 504 15.70 -16.33 -8.90
N ARG A 505 16.46 -15.66 -9.78
CA ARG A 505 16.94 -14.28 -9.56
C ARG A 505 15.78 -13.29 -9.47
N LEU A 506 14.83 -13.34 -10.41
CA LEU A 506 13.66 -12.46 -10.40
C LEU A 506 12.81 -12.66 -9.14
N ARG A 507 12.61 -13.91 -8.71
CA ARG A 507 11.89 -14.22 -7.47
C ARG A 507 12.62 -13.71 -6.24
N THR A 508 13.94 -13.88 -6.16
CA THR A 508 14.73 -13.33 -5.04
C THR A 508 14.69 -11.81 -5.00
N ALA A 509 14.58 -11.13 -6.15
CA ALA A 509 14.38 -9.68 -6.23
C ALA A 509 12.91 -9.23 -6.02
N GLY A 510 11.98 -10.16 -5.79
CA GLY A 510 10.54 -9.90 -5.64
C GLY A 510 9.80 -9.54 -6.93
N LEU A 511 10.49 -9.46 -8.08
CA LEU A 511 9.95 -8.95 -9.34
C LEU A 511 8.99 -9.93 -10.03
N VAL A 512 8.96 -11.18 -9.57
CA VAL A 512 8.03 -12.22 -10.02
C VAL A 512 7.34 -12.84 -8.82
N GLN A 513 6.01 -12.84 -8.86
CA GLN A 513 5.13 -13.48 -7.89
C GLN A 513 4.82 -14.91 -8.31
N THR A 514 4.69 -15.81 -7.33
CA THR A 514 4.29 -17.21 -7.52
C THR A 514 2.89 -17.42 -6.98
N PHE A 515 2.02 -18.01 -7.77
CA PHE A 515 0.66 -18.37 -7.39
C PHE A 515 0.53 -19.90 -7.38
N GLY A 516 0.11 -20.45 -6.23
CA GLY A 516 0.12 -21.90 -6.04
C GLY A 516 1.52 -22.50 -6.25
N SER A 517 1.58 -23.70 -6.83
CA SER A 517 2.84 -24.42 -7.05
C SER A 517 3.53 -24.10 -8.39
N ASP A 518 2.79 -23.63 -9.40
CA ASP A 518 3.27 -23.63 -10.80
C ASP A 518 3.03 -22.34 -11.61
N ALA A 519 2.24 -21.39 -11.11
CA ALA A 519 1.93 -20.17 -11.86
C ALA A 519 2.83 -19.00 -11.45
N LEU A 520 3.25 -18.20 -12.42
CA LEU A 520 4.23 -17.12 -12.30
C LEU A 520 3.71 -15.85 -12.99
N LYS A 521 3.82 -14.70 -12.33
CA LYS A 521 3.47 -13.39 -12.89
C LYS A 521 4.56 -12.38 -12.55
N ALA A 522 4.90 -11.47 -13.45
CA ALA A 522 5.68 -10.29 -13.06
C ALA A 522 4.86 -9.45 -12.06
N HIS A 523 5.50 -8.95 -11.01
CA HIS A 523 4.83 -8.07 -10.06
C HIS A 523 4.29 -6.83 -10.80
N ASP A 524 3.06 -6.39 -10.51
CA ASP A 524 2.39 -5.34 -11.29
C ASP A 524 3.22 -4.05 -11.38
N ALA A 525 3.73 -3.57 -10.24
CA ALA A 525 4.67 -2.45 -10.20
C ALA A 525 5.94 -2.62 -11.08
N ALA A 526 6.45 -3.85 -11.25
CA ALA A 526 7.62 -4.13 -12.07
C ALA A 526 7.30 -4.20 -13.57
N ARG A 527 6.01 -4.36 -13.94
CA ARG A 527 5.60 -4.49 -15.34
C ARG A 527 5.79 -3.19 -16.12
N LEU A 528 5.62 -2.02 -15.50
CA LEU A 528 5.87 -0.75 -16.20
C LEU A 528 7.34 -0.66 -16.66
N VAL A 529 8.27 -0.84 -15.71
CA VAL A 529 9.71 -0.77 -16.00
C VAL A 529 10.16 -1.92 -16.91
N GLY A 530 9.57 -3.11 -16.75
CA GLY A 530 9.79 -4.23 -17.66
C GLY A 530 9.36 -3.93 -19.10
N ARG A 531 8.24 -3.21 -19.31
CA ARG A 531 7.80 -2.78 -20.65
C ARG A 531 8.75 -1.75 -21.26
N SER A 532 9.31 -0.84 -20.46
CA SER A 532 10.37 0.06 -20.94
C SER A 532 11.59 -0.73 -21.43
N ARG A 533 12.05 -1.74 -20.67
CA ARG A 533 13.14 -2.63 -21.10
C ARG A 533 12.80 -3.44 -22.35
N LEU A 534 11.53 -3.79 -22.57
CA LEU A 534 11.12 -4.46 -23.81
C LEU A 534 11.32 -3.56 -25.04
N GLN A 535 11.06 -2.26 -24.92
CA GLN A 535 11.30 -1.30 -26.01
C GLN A 535 12.79 -1.16 -26.34
N GLU A 536 13.66 -1.23 -25.33
CA GLU A 536 15.12 -1.20 -25.55
C GLU A 536 15.65 -2.43 -26.30
N LEU A 537 14.92 -3.56 -26.30
CA LEU A 537 15.26 -4.72 -27.13
C LEU A 537 14.97 -4.51 -28.63
N GLY A 538 14.27 -3.42 -28.97
CA GLY A 538 13.89 -3.02 -30.32
C GLY A 538 12.53 -3.57 -30.79
N ASP A 539 11.91 -2.84 -31.71
CA ASP A 539 10.54 -3.10 -32.20
C ASP A 539 10.32 -4.53 -32.70
N VAL A 540 11.31 -5.09 -33.40
CA VAL A 540 11.24 -6.46 -33.93
C VAL A 540 11.12 -7.49 -32.81
N LYS A 541 11.88 -7.32 -31.73
CA LYS A 541 11.83 -8.24 -30.57
C LYS A 541 10.57 -8.01 -29.75
N ALA A 542 10.16 -6.76 -29.56
CA ALA A 542 8.88 -6.45 -28.90
C ALA A 542 7.69 -7.07 -29.64
N HIS A 543 7.65 -6.95 -30.98
CA HIS A 543 6.62 -7.59 -31.81
C HIS A 543 6.69 -9.11 -31.73
N THR A 544 7.90 -9.70 -31.82
CA THR A 544 8.09 -11.16 -31.65
C THR A 544 7.58 -11.64 -30.29
N ALA A 545 7.81 -10.87 -29.22
CA ALA A 545 7.33 -11.19 -27.88
C ALA A 545 5.80 -11.15 -27.77
N ARG A 546 5.11 -10.22 -28.46
CA ARG A 546 3.64 -10.20 -28.51
C ARG A 546 3.08 -11.42 -29.23
N VAL A 547 3.63 -11.75 -30.41
CA VAL A 547 3.21 -12.91 -31.22
C VAL A 547 3.44 -14.22 -30.45
N ALA A 548 4.60 -14.37 -29.81
CA ALA A 548 4.90 -15.57 -29.03
C ALA A 548 3.99 -15.72 -27.80
N LEU A 549 3.67 -14.63 -27.09
CA LEU A 549 2.72 -14.68 -25.97
C LEU A 549 1.32 -15.04 -26.46
N LYS A 550 0.87 -14.42 -27.55
CA LYS A 550 -0.40 -14.72 -28.23
C LYS A 550 -0.51 -16.22 -28.56
N ASP A 551 0.51 -16.83 -29.13
CA ASP A 551 0.51 -18.26 -29.48
C ASP A 551 0.50 -19.17 -28.24
N VAL A 552 1.24 -18.82 -27.19
CA VAL A 552 1.22 -19.54 -25.91
C VAL A 552 -0.18 -19.49 -25.28
N LEU A 553 -0.82 -18.31 -25.28
CA LEU A 553 -2.18 -18.14 -24.78
C LEU A 553 -3.19 -18.92 -25.60
N ALA A 554 -3.10 -18.92 -26.92
CA ALA A 554 -3.97 -19.72 -27.78
C ALA A 554 -3.88 -21.22 -27.46
N GLY A 555 -2.65 -21.74 -27.28
CA GLY A 555 -2.42 -23.12 -26.86
C GLY A 555 -2.99 -23.43 -25.48
N SER A 556 -2.91 -22.48 -24.56
CA SER A 556 -3.45 -22.59 -23.20
C SER A 556 -4.97 -22.62 -23.17
N ILE A 557 -5.62 -21.65 -23.82
CA ILE A 557 -7.08 -21.51 -23.87
C ILE A 557 -7.74 -22.75 -24.47
N ARG A 558 -7.12 -23.37 -25.49
CA ARG A 558 -7.60 -24.63 -26.08
C ARG A 558 -7.57 -25.81 -25.12
N LYS A 559 -6.62 -25.84 -24.18
CA LYS A 559 -6.55 -26.88 -23.13
C LYS A 559 -7.55 -26.60 -22.01
N ARG A 560 -7.64 -25.34 -21.60
CA ARG A 560 -8.53 -24.88 -20.53
C ARG A 560 -8.93 -23.43 -20.82
N TRP A 561 -10.22 -23.23 -21.00
CA TRP A 561 -10.77 -21.89 -21.16
C TRP A 561 -10.66 -21.11 -19.84
N GLU A 562 -10.07 -19.92 -19.90
CA GLU A 562 -9.93 -19.00 -18.77
C GLU A 562 -10.14 -17.56 -19.26
N TYR A 563 -11.15 -16.87 -18.71
CA TYR A 563 -11.54 -15.52 -19.11
C TYR A 563 -10.36 -14.54 -19.21
N ARG A 564 -9.50 -14.50 -18.17
CA ARG A 564 -8.38 -13.57 -18.14
C ARG A 564 -7.33 -13.86 -19.22
N LYS A 565 -7.15 -15.13 -19.61
CA LYS A 565 -6.27 -15.52 -20.73
C LYS A 565 -6.85 -15.06 -22.06
N VAL A 566 -8.17 -15.16 -22.26
CA VAL A 566 -8.86 -14.68 -23.46
C VAL A 566 -8.72 -13.16 -23.59
N ALA A 567 -8.92 -12.42 -22.50
CA ALA A 567 -8.74 -10.96 -22.49
C ALA A 567 -7.31 -10.54 -22.91
N LEU A 568 -6.29 -11.20 -22.35
CA LEU A 568 -4.90 -10.95 -22.72
C LEU A 568 -4.60 -11.38 -24.16
N TYR A 569 -5.16 -12.50 -24.62
CA TYR A 569 -4.99 -12.98 -26.00
C TYR A 569 -5.53 -11.98 -27.02
N ILE A 570 -6.71 -11.41 -26.79
CA ILE A 570 -7.30 -10.39 -27.66
C ILE A 570 -6.45 -9.12 -27.69
N ARG A 571 -5.95 -8.67 -26.53
CA ARG A 571 -5.01 -7.53 -26.49
C ARG A 571 -3.76 -7.82 -27.32
N MET A 572 -3.18 -9.01 -27.20
CA MET A 572 -2.00 -9.40 -27.97
C MET A 572 -2.28 -9.52 -29.47
N LEU A 573 -3.50 -9.93 -29.89
CA LEU A 573 -3.91 -9.88 -31.30
C LEU A 573 -3.92 -8.45 -31.84
N GLY A 574 -4.49 -7.51 -31.06
CA GLY A 574 -4.49 -6.08 -31.35
C GLY A 574 -3.08 -5.53 -31.55
N GLU A 575 -2.21 -5.76 -30.57
CA GLU A 575 -0.82 -5.29 -30.62
C GLU A 575 0.06 -6.03 -31.64
N ALA A 576 -0.31 -7.25 -32.05
CA ALA A 576 0.35 -8.00 -33.12
C ALA A 576 -0.17 -7.64 -34.52
N GLY A 577 -1.25 -6.84 -34.63
CA GLY A 577 -1.84 -6.47 -35.92
C GLY A 577 -2.64 -7.57 -36.61
N GLU A 578 -3.16 -8.57 -35.86
CA GLU A 578 -3.94 -9.68 -36.42
C GLU A 578 -5.43 -9.32 -36.57
N ILE A 579 -5.69 -8.32 -37.41
CA ILE A 579 -7.00 -7.67 -37.57
C ILE A 579 -8.11 -8.65 -37.96
N LYS A 580 -7.86 -9.62 -38.86
CA LYS A 580 -8.90 -10.56 -39.31
C LYS A 580 -9.48 -11.39 -38.16
N THR A 581 -8.63 -11.83 -37.25
CA THR A 581 -9.06 -12.59 -36.06
C THR A 581 -9.83 -11.70 -35.10
N LEU A 582 -9.42 -10.43 -34.93
CA LEU A 582 -10.16 -9.46 -34.10
C LEU A 582 -11.54 -9.15 -34.68
N VAL A 583 -11.66 -9.04 -36.00
CA VAL A 583 -12.95 -8.85 -36.67
C VAL A 583 -13.88 -10.03 -36.38
N GLN A 584 -13.39 -11.27 -36.46
CA GLN A 584 -14.18 -12.45 -36.09
C GLN A 584 -14.66 -12.39 -34.64
N PHE A 585 -13.81 -11.98 -33.70
CA PHE A 585 -14.21 -11.76 -32.31
C PHE A 585 -15.23 -10.63 -32.17
N GLY A 586 -15.06 -9.54 -32.92
CA GLY A 586 -15.97 -8.40 -32.94
C GLY A 586 -17.36 -8.72 -33.48
N THR A 587 -17.49 -9.74 -34.34
CA THR A 587 -18.78 -10.21 -34.87
C THR A 587 -19.46 -11.24 -33.98
N ASP A 588 -18.73 -11.85 -33.05
CA ASP A 588 -19.25 -12.91 -32.20
C ASP A 588 -19.84 -12.31 -30.91
N GLU A 589 -21.11 -12.61 -30.65
CA GLU A 589 -21.90 -12.01 -29.57
C GLU A 589 -21.28 -12.24 -28.19
N VAL A 590 -20.57 -13.36 -27.97
CA VAL A 590 -19.99 -13.67 -26.67
C VAL A 590 -18.95 -12.62 -26.24
N PHE A 591 -18.21 -12.03 -27.17
CA PHE A 591 -17.16 -11.04 -26.85
C PHE A 591 -17.73 -9.68 -26.48
N HIS A 592 -18.91 -9.34 -27.01
CA HIS A 592 -19.70 -8.20 -26.56
C HIS A 592 -20.20 -8.40 -25.14
N GLU A 593 -20.49 -9.64 -24.75
CA GLU A 593 -20.99 -9.96 -23.41
C GLU A 593 -19.89 -10.02 -22.35
N MET A 594 -18.65 -10.32 -22.74
CA MET A 594 -17.53 -10.51 -21.84
C MET A 594 -16.93 -9.20 -21.28
N GLY A 595 -17.43 -8.02 -21.63
CA GLY A 595 -16.83 -6.75 -21.19
C GLY A 595 -15.46 -6.45 -21.80
N LEU A 596 -15.10 -7.15 -22.87
CA LEU A 596 -13.83 -6.99 -23.60
C LEU A 596 -13.92 -5.94 -24.72
N TRP A 597 -15.11 -5.37 -24.94
CA TRP A 597 -15.33 -4.37 -25.98
C TRP A 597 -14.37 -3.17 -25.92
N PRO A 598 -14.05 -2.58 -24.74
CA PRO A 598 -13.10 -1.47 -24.68
C PRO A 598 -11.68 -1.82 -25.17
N ILE A 599 -11.33 -3.12 -25.20
CA ILE A 599 -10.06 -3.61 -25.75
C ILE A 599 -10.17 -3.78 -27.26
N ILE A 600 -11.32 -4.26 -27.77
CA ILE A 600 -11.53 -4.62 -29.17
C ILE A 600 -11.86 -3.39 -30.03
N GLU A 601 -12.70 -2.50 -29.53
CA GLU A 601 -13.28 -1.37 -30.28
C GLU A 601 -12.23 -0.46 -30.94
N PRO A 602 -11.14 -0.05 -30.27
CA PRO A 602 -10.15 0.82 -30.91
C PRO A 602 -9.51 0.17 -32.14
N HIS A 603 -9.30 -1.15 -32.11
CA HIS A 603 -8.72 -1.91 -33.21
C HIS A 603 -9.72 -2.08 -34.36
N LEU A 604 -11.00 -2.34 -34.07
CA LEU A 604 -12.04 -2.43 -35.09
C LEU A 604 -12.32 -1.09 -35.75
N MET A 605 -12.34 0.00 -34.99
CA MET A 605 -12.50 1.35 -35.52
C MET A 605 -11.36 1.72 -36.47
N ALA A 606 -10.12 1.42 -36.09
CA ALA A 606 -8.97 1.62 -36.97
C ALA A 606 -9.11 0.77 -38.26
N ALA A 607 -9.47 -0.51 -38.13
CA ALA A 607 -9.63 -1.42 -39.25
C ALA A 607 -10.77 -1.02 -40.21
N ALA A 608 -11.91 -0.58 -39.70
CA ALA A 608 -13.10 -0.22 -40.49
C ALA A 608 -12.83 0.87 -41.55
N PHE A 609 -11.93 1.80 -41.23
CA PHE A 609 -11.62 2.98 -42.05
C PHE A 609 -10.21 2.96 -42.65
N ALA A 610 -9.47 1.86 -42.49
CA ALA A 610 -8.14 1.70 -43.05
C ALA A 610 -8.19 1.28 -44.53
N ASP A 611 -7.40 1.96 -45.37
CA ASP A 611 -7.35 1.70 -46.81
C ASP A 611 -6.58 0.41 -47.16
N ASP A 612 -5.70 -0.06 -46.27
CA ASP A 612 -4.91 -1.29 -46.40
C ASP A 612 -5.64 -2.56 -45.91
N VAL A 613 -6.86 -2.41 -45.38
CA VAL A 613 -7.73 -3.53 -44.96
C VAL A 613 -8.75 -3.86 -46.05
N ASP A 614 -8.98 -5.15 -46.31
CA ASP A 614 -9.95 -5.58 -47.34
C ASP A 614 -11.40 -5.20 -46.99
N ALA A 615 -12.22 -4.97 -48.03
CA ALA A 615 -13.58 -4.45 -47.89
C ALA A 615 -14.50 -5.33 -47.04
N GLU A 616 -14.33 -6.65 -47.09
CA GLU A 616 -15.08 -7.62 -46.27
C GLU A 616 -14.72 -7.46 -44.79
N SER A 617 -13.43 -7.40 -44.46
CA SER A 617 -12.97 -7.19 -43.08
C SER A 617 -13.40 -5.82 -42.53
N ARG A 618 -13.39 -4.77 -43.36
CA ARG A 618 -13.91 -3.44 -43.00
C ARG A 618 -15.41 -3.49 -42.70
N PHE A 619 -16.17 -4.20 -43.53
CA PHE A 619 -17.61 -4.39 -43.35
C PHE A 619 -17.91 -5.09 -42.01
N TRP A 620 -17.25 -6.21 -41.72
CA TRP A 620 -17.49 -6.97 -40.49
C TRP A 620 -16.96 -6.25 -39.24
N ALA A 621 -15.93 -5.40 -39.35
CA ALA A 621 -15.54 -4.50 -38.27
C ALA A 621 -16.67 -3.51 -37.93
N LEU A 622 -17.27 -2.88 -38.95
CA LEU A 622 -18.43 -2.00 -38.79
C LEU A 622 -19.65 -2.75 -38.25
N ASP A 623 -19.86 -3.99 -38.68
CA ASP A 623 -20.95 -4.84 -38.21
C ASP A 623 -20.91 -5.01 -36.68
N GLY A 624 -19.75 -5.36 -36.14
CA GLY A 624 -19.53 -5.45 -34.69
C GLY A 624 -19.71 -4.11 -33.99
N ILE A 625 -19.19 -3.01 -34.55
CA ILE A 625 -19.34 -1.66 -34.01
C ILE A 625 -20.81 -1.27 -33.90
N VAL A 626 -21.57 -1.41 -34.99
CA VAL A 626 -23.01 -1.08 -35.02
C VAL A 626 -23.78 -1.94 -34.03
N PHE A 627 -23.47 -3.23 -33.93
CA PHE A 627 -24.12 -4.11 -32.97
C PHE A 627 -23.96 -3.58 -31.54
N ASN A 628 -22.73 -3.18 -31.13
CA ASN A 628 -22.50 -2.63 -29.82
C ASN A 628 -23.16 -1.26 -29.62
N GLU A 629 -23.08 -0.35 -30.60
CA GLU A 629 -23.74 0.96 -30.57
C GLU A 629 -25.25 0.85 -30.35
N MET A 630 -25.91 -0.06 -31.09
CA MET A 630 -27.34 -0.31 -30.95
C MET A 630 -27.70 -0.95 -29.60
N ARG A 631 -26.86 -1.86 -29.10
CA ARG A 631 -27.06 -2.53 -27.81
C ARG A 631 -26.90 -1.58 -26.62
N LYS A 632 -25.94 -0.66 -26.70
CA LYS A 632 -25.60 0.30 -25.63
C LYS A 632 -26.30 1.64 -25.76
N HIS A 633 -27.00 1.88 -26.87
CA HIS A 633 -27.56 3.18 -27.24
C HIS A 633 -26.50 4.30 -27.24
N THR A 634 -25.34 3.99 -27.81
CA THR A 634 -24.19 4.89 -27.91
C THR A 634 -23.81 5.13 -29.38
N GLY A 635 -22.88 6.07 -29.59
CA GLY A 635 -22.29 6.28 -30.91
C GLY A 635 -23.27 6.81 -31.97
N ASN A 636 -23.02 6.44 -33.22
CA ASN A 636 -23.86 6.82 -34.36
C ASN A 636 -24.10 5.61 -35.29
N PRO A 637 -24.99 4.68 -34.90
CA PRO A 637 -25.22 3.46 -35.66
C PRO A 637 -25.72 3.74 -37.07
N ARG A 638 -26.49 4.83 -37.29
CA ARG A 638 -26.95 5.23 -38.62
C ARG A 638 -25.79 5.51 -39.58
N LYS A 639 -24.82 6.32 -39.14
CA LYS A 639 -23.62 6.62 -39.94
C LYS A 639 -22.85 5.36 -40.34
N HIS A 640 -22.66 4.44 -39.40
CA HIS A 640 -21.91 3.21 -39.67
C HIS A 640 -22.70 2.21 -40.53
N ILE A 641 -24.02 2.11 -40.37
CA ILE A 641 -24.89 1.33 -41.27
C ILE A 641 -24.84 1.88 -42.70
N ASP A 642 -24.85 3.20 -42.86
CA ASP A 642 -24.75 3.82 -44.20
C ASP A 642 -23.39 3.54 -44.85
N GLU A 643 -22.31 3.50 -44.06
CA GLU A 643 -20.99 3.06 -44.56
C GLU A 643 -20.97 1.57 -44.93
N MET A 644 -21.60 0.71 -44.12
CA MET A 644 -21.76 -0.72 -44.46
C MET A 644 -22.48 -0.89 -45.80
N LYS A 645 -23.58 -0.16 -46.03
CA LYS A 645 -24.29 -0.14 -47.33
C LYS A 645 -23.37 0.28 -48.46
N ARG A 646 -22.61 1.36 -48.26
CA ARG A 646 -21.66 1.88 -49.25
C ARG A 646 -20.61 0.83 -49.62
N LEU A 647 -20.07 0.10 -48.64
CA LEU A 647 -19.13 -1.00 -48.88
C LEU A 647 -19.79 -2.15 -49.64
N THR A 648 -21.00 -2.55 -49.26
CA THR A 648 -21.76 -3.60 -49.94
C THR A 648 -22.05 -3.26 -51.41
N GLU A 649 -22.40 -2.00 -51.71
CA GLU A 649 -22.67 -1.52 -53.06
C GLU A 649 -21.39 -1.35 -53.89
N GLN A 650 -20.36 -0.71 -53.32
CA GLN A 650 -19.11 -0.40 -54.04
C GLN A 650 -18.30 -1.65 -54.39
N PHE A 651 -18.25 -2.63 -53.48
CA PHE A 651 -17.43 -3.83 -53.61
C PHE A 651 -18.24 -5.10 -53.93
N GLU A 652 -19.54 -4.94 -54.23
CA GLU A 652 -20.46 -6.04 -54.57
C GLU A 652 -20.44 -7.18 -53.54
N LEU A 653 -20.44 -6.84 -52.24
CA LEU A 653 -20.42 -7.83 -51.16
C LEU A 653 -21.68 -8.72 -51.18
N GLY A 654 -21.55 -9.90 -50.57
CA GLY A 654 -22.46 -11.04 -50.72
C GLY A 654 -23.84 -10.89 -50.08
N GLY A 655 -24.57 -12.01 -50.06
CA GLY A 655 -25.93 -12.07 -49.52
C GLY A 655 -25.99 -11.96 -47.99
N ASP A 656 -24.95 -12.41 -47.28
CA ASP A 656 -24.93 -12.39 -45.82
C ASP A 656 -24.72 -10.96 -45.29
N GLU A 657 -23.89 -10.16 -45.98
CA GLU A 657 -23.64 -8.75 -45.70
C GLU A 657 -24.92 -7.92 -45.90
N ARG A 658 -25.64 -8.15 -47.01
CA ARG A 658 -26.93 -7.50 -47.27
C ARG A 658 -27.97 -7.84 -46.21
N LEU A 659 -28.00 -9.09 -45.76
CA LEU A 659 -28.90 -9.52 -44.67
C LEU A 659 -28.52 -8.85 -43.35
N ALA A 660 -27.24 -8.77 -43.01
CA ALA A 660 -26.76 -8.14 -41.78
C ALA A 660 -27.11 -6.64 -41.73
N VAL A 661 -26.87 -5.91 -42.82
CA VAL A 661 -27.30 -4.50 -42.97
C VAL A 661 -28.81 -4.38 -42.82
N GLY A 662 -29.57 -5.21 -43.54
CA GLY A 662 -31.03 -5.16 -43.51
C GLY A 662 -31.61 -5.43 -42.12
N MET A 663 -31.05 -6.37 -41.36
CA MET A 663 -31.46 -6.65 -39.98
C MET A 663 -31.15 -5.49 -39.03
N LYS A 664 -29.95 -4.91 -39.11
CA LYS A 664 -29.55 -3.76 -38.29
C LYS A 664 -30.38 -2.51 -38.59
N GLU A 665 -30.57 -2.20 -39.86
CA GLU A 665 -31.38 -1.05 -40.27
C GLU A 665 -32.86 -1.22 -39.90
N MET A 666 -33.43 -2.42 -40.05
CA MET A 666 -34.79 -2.74 -39.61
C MET A 666 -34.98 -2.43 -38.12
N THR A 667 -34.07 -2.93 -37.27
CA THR A 667 -34.15 -2.72 -35.82
C THR A 667 -33.95 -1.25 -35.46
N LEU A 668 -33.03 -0.54 -36.13
CA LEU A 668 -32.80 0.89 -35.90
C LEU A 668 -34.04 1.72 -36.24
N LEU A 669 -34.68 1.48 -37.40
CA LEU A 669 -35.90 2.18 -37.79
C LEU A 669 -37.04 1.90 -36.81
N ALA A 670 -37.15 0.68 -36.29
CA ALA A 670 -38.13 0.34 -35.26
C ALA A 670 -37.88 1.11 -33.96
N GLN A 671 -36.63 1.24 -33.51
CA GLN A 671 -36.25 2.03 -32.33
C GLN A 671 -36.54 3.53 -32.49
N GLU A 672 -36.41 4.06 -33.72
CA GLU A 672 -36.75 5.45 -34.06
C GLU A 672 -38.26 5.67 -34.28
N GLY A 673 -39.07 4.61 -34.31
CA GLY A 673 -40.52 4.68 -34.50
C GLY A 673 -40.97 4.71 -35.97
N ASP A 674 -40.09 4.48 -36.95
CA ASP A 674 -40.47 4.37 -38.37
C ASP A 674 -41.04 2.98 -38.68
N ALA A 675 -42.33 2.81 -38.37
CA ALA A 675 -43.05 1.55 -38.57
C ALA A 675 -43.10 1.12 -40.05
N GLU A 676 -43.26 2.05 -40.99
CA GLU A 676 -43.36 1.76 -42.43
C GLU A 676 -41.99 1.32 -42.99
N GLY A 677 -40.93 2.03 -42.62
CA GLY A 677 -39.55 1.66 -42.95
C GLY A 677 -39.18 0.28 -42.40
N ALA A 678 -39.42 0.04 -41.12
CA ALA A 678 -39.13 -1.23 -40.47
C ALA A 678 -39.90 -2.40 -41.12
N LYS A 679 -41.21 -2.27 -41.35
CA LYS A 679 -42.04 -3.32 -41.97
C LYS A 679 -41.65 -3.64 -43.41
N ARG A 680 -41.23 -2.63 -44.19
CA ARG A 680 -40.69 -2.86 -45.54
C ARG A 680 -39.41 -3.69 -45.50
N LEU A 681 -38.48 -3.35 -44.60
CA LEU A 681 -37.24 -4.10 -44.43
C LEU A 681 -37.48 -5.51 -43.89
N MET A 682 -38.43 -5.71 -42.96
CA MET A 682 -38.83 -7.05 -42.49
C MET A 682 -39.19 -7.96 -43.66
N ASN A 683 -40.00 -7.49 -44.61
CA ASN A 683 -40.41 -8.26 -45.77
C ASN A 683 -39.24 -8.52 -46.74
N SER A 684 -38.38 -7.52 -46.96
CA SER A 684 -37.20 -7.63 -47.82
C SER A 684 -36.18 -8.64 -47.27
N VAL A 685 -35.82 -8.52 -45.99
CA VAL A 685 -34.88 -9.43 -45.31
C VAL A 685 -35.44 -10.86 -45.28
N ARG A 686 -36.75 -11.02 -45.02
CA ARG A 686 -37.41 -12.34 -45.05
C ARG A 686 -37.28 -13.02 -46.41
N ALA A 687 -37.39 -12.28 -47.51
CA ALA A 687 -37.30 -12.83 -48.86
C ALA A 687 -35.87 -13.30 -49.22
N GLY A 688 -34.84 -12.66 -48.66
CA GLY A 688 -33.43 -13.03 -48.84
C GLY A 688 -32.88 -14.06 -47.85
N LEU A 689 -33.67 -14.46 -46.85
CA LEU A 689 -33.21 -15.30 -45.75
C LEU A 689 -32.89 -16.73 -46.20
N ARG A 690 -31.76 -17.28 -45.74
CA ARG A 690 -31.42 -18.69 -45.93
C ARG A 690 -32.47 -19.59 -45.26
N ASN A 691 -32.92 -20.63 -45.98
CA ASN A 691 -33.94 -21.55 -45.48
C ASN A 691 -33.37 -22.59 -44.51
N THR A 692 -32.93 -22.15 -43.33
CA THR A 692 -32.51 -23.03 -42.23
C THR A 692 -33.27 -22.69 -40.94
N PRO A 693 -33.51 -23.66 -40.04
CA PRO A 693 -34.19 -23.40 -38.77
C PRO A 693 -33.50 -22.34 -37.90
N ALA A 694 -32.16 -22.31 -37.87
CA ALA A 694 -31.39 -21.35 -37.08
C ALA A 694 -31.59 -19.91 -37.57
N HIS A 695 -31.40 -19.66 -38.87
CA HIS A 695 -31.61 -18.33 -39.45
C HIS A 695 -33.06 -17.86 -39.28
N SER A 696 -34.03 -18.77 -39.35
CA SER A 696 -35.44 -18.47 -39.12
C SER A 696 -35.72 -18.02 -37.68
N ARG A 697 -35.14 -18.68 -36.68
CA ARG A 697 -35.27 -18.27 -35.26
C ARG A 697 -34.67 -16.88 -35.02
N ILE A 698 -33.44 -16.64 -35.46
CA ILE A 698 -32.74 -15.36 -35.29
C ILE A 698 -33.52 -14.22 -35.95
N PHE A 699 -34.00 -14.42 -37.18
CA PHE A 699 -34.83 -13.43 -37.86
C PHE A 699 -36.13 -13.13 -37.10
N ARG A 700 -36.87 -14.17 -36.68
CA ARG A 700 -38.13 -13.97 -35.94
C ARG A 700 -37.91 -13.31 -34.58
N TYR A 701 -36.80 -13.58 -33.90
CA TYR A 701 -36.41 -12.87 -32.70
C TYR A 701 -36.22 -11.37 -32.97
N ASN A 702 -35.46 -11.01 -34.00
CA ASN A 702 -35.24 -9.60 -34.38
C ASN A 702 -36.54 -8.90 -34.82
N VAL A 703 -37.44 -9.61 -35.50
CA VAL A 703 -38.79 -9.10 -35.82
C VAL A 703 -39.59 -8.86 -34.55
N ALA A 704 -39.61 -9.82 -33.61
CA ALA A 704 -40.31 -9.66 -32.33
C ALA A 704 -39.77 -8.46 -31.53
N SER A 705 -38.45 -8.29 -31.48
CA SER A 705 -37.79 -7.15 -30.86
C SER A 705 -38.19 -5.81 -31.53
N SER A 706 -38.21 -5.78 -32.87
CA SER A 706 -38.67 -4.60 -33.62
C SER A 706 -40.15 -4.28 -33.35
N MET A 707 -41.02 -5.29 -33.29
CA MET A 707 -42.43 -5.11 -32.95
C MET A 707 -42.63 -4.58 -31.52
N PHE A 708 -41.77 -5.01 -30.58
CA PHE A 708 -41.77 -4.45 -29.23
C PHE A 708 -41.45 -2.95 -29.23
N PHE A 709 -40.44 -2.50 -29.98
CA PHE A 709 -40.12 -1.06 -30.10
C PHE A 709 -41.25 -0.26 -30.76
N LEU A 710 -41.96 -0.85 -31.73
CA LEU A 710 -43.13 -0.24 -32.38
C LEU A 710 -44.40 -0.25 -31.52
N GLY A 711 -44.37 -0.85 -30.32
CA GLY A 711 -45.54 -0.96 -29.43
C GLY A 711 -46.55 -2.05 -29.81
N GLU A 712 -46.21 -2.93 -30.77
CA GLU A 712 -47.07 -4.05 -31.20
C GLU A 712 -46.86 -5.28 -30.29
N TYR A 713 -47.16 -5.13 -28.99
CA TYR A 713 -46.81 -6.11 -27.95
C TYR A 713 -47.42 -7.50 -28.15
N ASP A 714 -48.67 -7.60 -28.60
CA ASP A 714 -49.33 -8.90 -28.82
C ASP A 714 -48.68 -9.70 -29.95
N VAL A 715 -48.24 -9.00 -31.00
CA VAL A 715 -47.51 -9.60 -32.14
C VAL A 715 -46.12 -10.04 -31.69
N ALA A 716 -45.42 -9.17 -30.95
CA ALA A 716 -44.10 -9.48 -30.39
C ALA A 716 -44.18 -10.70 -29.45
N GLU A 717 -45.19 -10.77 -28.59
CA GLU A 717 -45.40 -11.88 -27.66
C GLU A 717 -45.64 -13.20 -28.40
N SER A 718 -46.54 -13.20 -29.38
CA SER A 718 -46.85 -14.41 -30.16
C SER A 718 -45.61 -14.96 -30.87
N GLN A 719 -44.79 -14.08 -31.45
CA GLN A 719 -43.56 -14.47 -32.12
C GLN A 719 -42.52 -15.01 -31.13
N ILE A 720 -42.31 -14.32 -30.00
CA ILE A 720 -41.25 -14.71 -29.06
C ILE A 720 -41.57 -16.03 -28.35
N LEU A 721 -42.84 -16.30 -28.02
CA LEU A 721 -43.25 -17.57 -27.42
C LEU A 721 -42.99 -18.76 -28.36
N GLN A 722 -43.17 -18.58 -29.67
CA GLN A 722 -42.86 -19.63 -30.66
C GLN A 722 -41.36 -19.89 -30.74
N VAL A 723 -40.55 -18.83 -30.82
CA VAL A 723 -39.08 -18.95 -30.88
C VAL A 723 -38.54 -19.59 -29.60
N MET A 724 -39.06 -19.18 -28.44
CA MET A 724 -38.69 -19.72 -27.13
C MET A 724 -39.00 -21.22 -27.02
N ASP A 725 -40.18 -21.68 -27.46
CA ASP A 725 -40.55 -23.10 -27.48
C ASP A 725 -39.60 -23.93 -28.37
N GLU A 726 -39.18 -23.38 -29.51
CA GLU A 726 -38.17 -24.02 -30.36
C GLU A 726 -36.81 -24.16 -29.67
N TYR A 727 -36.34 -23.14 -28.95
CA TYR A 727 -35.07 -23.22 -28.20
C TYR A 727 -35.14 -24.19 -27.01
N PHE A 728 -36.26 -24.22 -26.28
CA PHE A 728 -36.48 -25.22 -25.21
C PHE A 728 -36.41 -26.65 -25.79
N LYS A 729 -37.09 -26.89 -26.92
CA LYS A 729 -37.02 -28.18 -27.63
C LYS A 729 -35.61 -28.51 -28.10
N LEU A 730 -34.89 -27.54 -28.65
CA LEU A 730 -33.51 -27.71 -29.13
C LEU A 730 -32.56 -28.10 -27.99
N LEU A 731 -32.71 -27.47 -26.83
CA LEU A 731 -31.91 -27.76 -25.63
C LEU A 731 -32.39 -28.99 -24.85
N GLY A 732 -33.52 -29.59 -25.23
CA GLY A 732 -34.06 -30.80 -24.62
C GLY A 732 -34.62 -30.61 -23.20
N ILE A 733 -35.01 -29.38 -22.85
CA ILE A 733 -35.54 -29.04 -21.53
C ILE A 733 -36.91 -28.35 -21.64
N ARG A 734 -37.67 -28.34 -20.55
CA ARG A 734 -38.94 -27.62 -20.45
C ARG A 734 -38.82 -26.47 -19.44
N PRO A 735 -39.65 -25.42 -19.54
CA PRO A 735 -39.66 -24.32 -18.57
C PRO A 735 -39.75 -24.79 -17.11
N GLU A 736 -40.52 -25.84 -16.83
CA GLU A 736 -40.71 -26.38 -15.46
C GLU A 736 -39.44 -27.05 -14.92
N THR A 737 -38.57 -27.57 -15.80
CA THR A 737 -37.30 -28.20 -15.42
C THR A 737 -36.31 -27.19 -14.83
N VAL A 738 -36.41 -25.91 -15.22
CA VAL A 738 -35.50 -24.84 -14.79
C VAL A 738 -35.77 -24.41 -13.33
N VAL A 739 -37.00 -24.62 -12.87
CA VAL A 739 -37.44 -24.22 -11.52
C VAL A 739 -36.70 -25.06 -10.47
N GLY A 740 -36.04 -24.38 -9.54
CA GLY A 740 -35.29 -25.02 -8.45
C GLY A 740 -33.91 -25.57 -8.80
N LEU A 741 -33.51 -25.57 -10.07
CA LEU A 741 -32.15 -25.97 -10.48
C LEU A 741 -31.24 -24.75 -10.69
N ASN A 742 -30.02 -24.82 -10.17
CA ASN A 742 -28.98 -23.83 -10.42
C ASN A 742 -28.16 -24.18 -11.67
N PRO A 743 -27.42 -23.22 -12.27
CA PRO A 743 -26.64 -23.45 -13.49
C PRO A 743 -25.80 -24.75 -13.50
N PRO A 744 -25.06 -25.12 -12.42
CA PRO A 744 -24.27 -26.37 -12.42
C PRO A 744 -25.12 -27.65 -12.46
N GLN A 745 -26.37 -27.59 -12.03
CA GLN A 745 -27.32 -28.71 -12.03
C GLN A 745 -28.11 -28.76 -13.35
N LEU A 746 -28.36 -27.60 -13.97
CA LEU A 746 -29.13 -27.49 -15.20
C LEU A 746 -28.26 -27.81 -16.44
N TYR A 747 -27.02 -27.34 -16.48
CA TYR A 747 -26.13 -27.51 -17.64
C TYR A 747 -25.94 -28.97 -18.08
N PRO A 748 -25.78 -29.96 -17.17
CA PRO A 748 -25.66 -31.37 -17.55
C PRO A 748 -26.92 -31.97 -18.20
N LEU A 749 -28.09 -31.34 -18.00
CA LEU A 749 -29.37 -31.81 -18.55
C LEU A 749 -29.60 -31.33 -19.99
N LEU A 750 -28.83 -30.34 -20.45
CA LEU A 750 -29.00 -29.74 -21.77
C LEU A 750 -28.45 -30.64 -22.87
N THR A 751 -29.18 -30.72 -23.98
CA THR A 751 -28.70 -31.31 -25.23
C THR A 751 -27.54 -30.47 -25.77
N LYS A 752 -26.38 -31.10 -26.00
CA LYS A 752 -25.17 -30.42 -26.48
C LYS A 752 -25.20 -30.33 -28.00
N THR A 753 -25.64 -29.20 -28.51
CA THR A 753 -25.51 -28.81 -29.92
C THR A 753 -24.09 -28.27 -30.18
N PRO A 754 -23.63 -28.20 -31.46
CA PRO A 754 -22.37 -27.54 -31.79
C PRO A 754 -22.33 -26.06 -31.38
N THR A 755 -23.48 -25.42 -31.24
CA THR A 755 -23.71 -24.00 -30.91
C THR A 755 -24.43 -23.84 -29.57
N VAL A 756 -24.22 -24.77 -28.64
CA VAL A 756 -25.06 -24.86 -27.41
C VAL A 756 -24.99 -23.60 -26.56
N GLU A 757 -23.84 -22.90 -26.54
CA GLU A 757 -23.67 -21.65 -25.80
C GLU A 757 -24.55 -20.54 -26.39
N ASP A 758 -24.52 -20.37 -27.72
CA ASP A 758 -25.41 -19.43 -28.44
C ASP A 758 -26.88 -19.81 -28.27
N ASP A 759 -27.22 -21.10 -28.36
CA ASP A 759 -28.59 -21.58 -28.20
C ASP A 759 -29.13 -21.28 -26.78
N ILE A 760 -28.29 -21.42 -25.76
CA ILE A 760 -28.61 -21.05 -24.37
C ILE A 760 -28.79 -19.53 -24.26
N LYS A 761 -27.88 -18.74 -24.84
CA LYS A 761 -27.96 -17.27 -24.80
C LYS A 761 -29.23 -16.78 -25.49
N HIS A 762 -29.53 -17.27 -26.70
CA HIS A 762 -30.73 -16.89 -27.43
C HIS A 762 -32.02 -17.25 -26.69
N LEU A 763 -32.04 -18.37 -25.95
CA LEU A 763 -33.15 -18.69 -25.05
C LEU A 763 -33.28 -17.65 -23.92
N ALA A 764 -32.16 -17.23 -23.33
CA ALA A 764 -32.13 -16.18 -22.32
C ALA A 764 -32.65 -14.85 -22.87
N ASP A 765 -32.22 -14.47 -24.08
CA ASP A 765 -32.67 -13.27 -24.79
C ASP A 765 -34.19 -13.31 -25.07
N CYS A 766 -34.72 -14.48 -25.44
CA CYS A 766 -36.17 -14.65 -25.60
C CYS A 766 -36.93 -14.45 -24.28
N LEU A 767 -36.39 -14.96 -23.17
CA LEU A 767 -36.97 -14.79 -21.84
C LEU A 767 -36.91 -13.34 -21.35
N ASP A 768 -35.81 -12.63 -21.59
CA ASP A 768 -35.67 -11.21 -21.29
C ASP A 768 -36.66 -10.37 -22.10
N LEU A 769 -36.74 -10.60 -23.42
CA LEU A 769 -37.71 -9.89 -24.27
C LEU A 769 -39.16 -10.19 -23.86
N LEU A 770 -39.49 -11.43 -23.51
CA LEU A 770 -40.81 -11.77 -22.98
C LEU A 770 -41.10 -11.01 -21.67
N ALA A 771 -40.14 -10.91 -20.76
CA ALA A 771 -40.29 -10.15 -19.52
C ALA A 771 -40.53 -8.66 -19.78
N LYS A 772 -39.81 -8.07 -20.75
CA LYS A 772 -40.00 -6.68 -21.19
C LYS A 772 -41.40 -6.46 -21.77
N ILE A 773 -41.85 -7.35 -22.67
CA ILE A 773 -43.20 -7.32 -23.25
C ILE A 773 -44.26 -7.39 -22.14
N LYS A 774 -44.13 -8.34 -21.21
CA LYS A 774 -45.06 -8.50 -20.09
C LYS A 774 -45.10 -7.27 -19.19
N THR A 775 -43.94 -6.71 -18.87
CA THR A 775 -43.83 -5.47 -18.10
C THR A 775 -44.55 -4.32 -18.82
N ALA A 776 -44.35 -4.15 -20.13
CA ALA A 776 -45.00 -3.11 -20.93
C ALA A 776 -46.53 -3.28 -21.01
N GLN A 777 -47.02 -4.53 -21.00
CA GLN A 777 -48.45 -4.85 -20.91
C GLN A 777 -49.02 -4.72 -19.47
N GLY A 778 -48.22 -4.35 -18.48
CA GLY A 778 -48.64 -4.30 -17.06
C GLY A 778 -48.87 -5.67 -16.43
N GLN A 779 -48.29 -6.72 -17.00
CA GLN A 779 -48.40 -8.12 -16.55
C GLN A 779 -47.14 -8.58 -15.80
N ILE A 780 -47.29 -9.65 -15.03
CA ILE A 780 -46.21 -10.26 -14.24
C ILE A 780 -45.65 -11.49 -14.97
N SER A 781 -44.32 -11.56 -15.07
CA SER A 781 -43.59 -12.72 -15.60
C SER A 781 -42.61 -13.28 -14.55
N PRO A 782 -43.11 -13.99 -13.52
CA PRO A 782 -42.36 -14.23 -12.28
C PRO A 782 -41.07 -15.05 -12.45
N PHE A 783 -40.99 -15.88 -13.50
CA PHE A 783 -39.84 -16.74 -13.76
C PHE A 783 -38.98 -16.31 -14.95
N ALA A 784 -39.44 -15.38 -15.79
CA ALA A 784 -38.77 -15.08 -17.06
C ALA A 784 -37.36 -14.54 -16.85
N ARG A 785 -37.21 -13.44 -16.10
CA ARG A 785 -35.89 -12.86 -15.76
C ARG A 785 -35.05 -13.79 -14.88
N LEU A 786 -35.67 -14.50 -13.93
CA LEU A 786 -34.98 -15.47 -13.08
C LEU A 786 -34.36 -16.62 -13.90
N HIS A 787 -35.07 -17.10 -14.93
CA HIS A 787 -34.55 -18.11 -15.84
C HIS A 787 -33.50 -17.51 -16.78
N ALA A 788 -33.74 -16.30 -17.31
CA ALA A 788 -32.80 -15.60 -18.18
C ALA A 788 -31.42 -15.45 -17.51
N ILE A 789 -31.34 -14.98 -16.27
CA ILE A 789 -30.04 -14.84 -15.57
C ILE A 789 -29.30 -16.18 -15.39
N LYS A 790 -30.02 -17.28 -15.18
CA LYS A 790 -29.42 -18.63 -15.10
C LYS A 790 -28.85 -19.05 -16.45
N PHE A 791 -29.58 -18.79 -17.53
CA PHE A 791 -29.12 -19.11 -18.88
C PHE A 791 -27.96 -18.22 -19.31
N TYR A 792 -27.97 -16.91 -19.03
CA TYR A 792 -26.82 -16.04 -19.27
C TYR A 792 -25.57 -16.48 -18.48
N ALA A 793 -25.74 -16.92 -17.24
CA ALA A 793 -24.64 -17.49 -16.46
C ALA A 793 -24.04 -18.74 -17.14
N MET A 794 -24.87 -19.63 -17.69
CA MET A 794 -24.41 -20.83 -18.41
C MET A 794 -23.82 -20.52 -19.78
N ALA A 795 -24.26 -19.45 -20.43
CA ALA A 795 -23.76 -18.99 -21.72
C ALA A 795 -22.56 -18.02 -21.61
N ASN A 796 -21.96 -17.88 -20.42
CA ASN A 796 -20.84 -16.95 -20.18
C ASN A 796 -21.14 -15.52 -20.67
N SER A 797 -22.37 -15.03 -20.43
CA SER A 797 -22.85 -13.73 -20.91
C SER A 797 -23.05 -12.73 -19.75
N PRO A 798 -21.97 -12.24 -19.13
CA PRO A 798 -22.06 -11.57 -17.82
C PRO A 798 -22.64 -10.17 -17.89
N GLU A 799 -22.46 -9.42 -18.97
CA GLU A 799 -23.10 -8.10 -19.10
C GLU A 799 -24.63 -8.21 -19.12
N SER A 800 -25.18 -9.12 -19.93
CA SER A 800 -26.62 -9.39 -19.95
C SER A 800 -27.11 -9.99 -18.63
N LEU A 801 -26.32 -10.82 -17.95
CA LEU A 801 -26.62 -11.28 -16.59
C LEU A 801 -26.77 -10.10 -15.62
N ILE A 802 -25.81 -9.16 -15.60
CA ILE A 802 -25.85 -8.01 -14.68
C ILE A 802 -27.04 -7.10 -15.01
N ARG A 803 -27.24 -6.76 -16.28
CA ARG A 803 -28.36 -5.90 -16.71
C ARG A 803 -29.71 -6.50 -16.37
N VAL A 804 -29.98 -7.74 -16.79
CA VAL A 804 -31.26 -8.42 -16.51
C VAL A 804 -31.41 -8.73 -15.03
N GLY A 805 -30.29 -8.93 -14.33
CA GLY A 805 -30.24 -9.03 -12.88
C GLY A 805 -30.71 -7.76 -12.18
N GLN A 806 -30.31 -6.57 -12.63
CA GLN A 806 -30.83 -5.30 -12.09
C GLN A 806 -32.32 -5.14 -12.40
N ASP A 807 -32.76 -5.48 -13.62
CA ASP A 807 -34.19 -5.47 -13.97
C ASP A 807 -35.00 -6.43 -13.07
N LEU A 808 -34.41 -7.58 -12.68
CA LEU A 808 -35.00 -8.53 -11.75
C LEU A 808 -35.09 -7.93 -10.33
N VAL A 809 -34.05 -7.23 -9.88
CA VAL A 809 -34.08 -6.53 -8.60
C VAL A 809 -35.24 -5.53 -8.58
N ASP A 810 -35.39 -4.70 -9.61
CA ASP A 810 -36.51 -3.75 -9.73
C ASP A 810 -37.87 -4.45 -9.69
N GLU A 811 -38.00 -5.61 -10.32
CA GLU A 811 -39.22 -6.42 -10.29
C GLU A 811 -39.55 -6.91 -8.86
N PHE A 812 -38.55 -7.30 -8.08
CA PHE A 812 -38.70 -7.67 -6.67
C PHE A 812 -39.08 -6.45 -5.82
N MET A 813 -38.42 -5.32 -6.04
CA MET A 813 -38.71 -4.06 -5.34
C MET A 813 -40.15 -3.60 -5.59
N ASN A 814 -40.64 -3.66 -6.83
CA ASN A 814 -42.02 -3.35 -7.20
C ASN A 814 -43.04 -4.27 -6.51
N ARG A 815 -42.65 -5.51 -6.19
CA ARG A 815 -43.46 -6.47 -5.43
C ARG A 815 -43.29 -6.36 -3.92
N HIS A 816 -42.54 -5.37 -3.45
CA HIS A 816 -42.19 -5.17 -2.06
C HIS A 816 -41.34 -6.31 -1.46
N ASP A 817 -40.67 -7.11 -2.30
CA ASP A 817 -39.74 -8.15 -1.85
C ASP A 817 -38.29 -7.63 -1.78
N TYR A 818 -38.03 -6.78 -0.80
CA TYR A 818 -36.72 -6.12 -0.63
C TYR A 818 -35.63 -7.10 -0.19
N ILE A 819 -35.98 -8.09 0.64
CA ILE A 819 -35.04 -9.14 1.06
C ILE A 819 -34.61 -9.99 -0.14
N GLY A 820 -35.56 -10.38 -1.01
CA GLY A 820 -35.24 -11.09 -2.24
C GLY A 820 -34.40 -10.25 -3.20
N ALA A 821 -34.71 -8.97 -3.37
CA ALA A 821 -33.90 -8.01 -4.12
C ALA A 821 -32.45 -7.94 -3.60
N ARG A 822 -32.27 -7.87 -2.26
CA ARG A 822 -30.95 -7.89 -1.63
C ARG A 822 -30.19 -9.18 -1.89
N GLU A 823 -30.89 -10.32 -1.78
CA GLU A 823 -30.30 -11.64 -2.02
C GLU A 823 -29.77 -11.75 -3.46
N ILE A 824 -30.52 -11.27 -4.47
CA ILE A 824 -30.05 -11.27 -5.88
C ILE A 824 -28.76 -10.48 -6.03
N ILE A 825 -28.67 -9.27 -5.46
CA ILE A 825 -27.45 -8.46 -5.56
C ILE A 825 -26.27 -9.13 -4.85
N GLU A 826 -26.44 -9.59 -3.60
CA GLU A 826 -25.36 -10.14 -2.77
C GLU A 826 -24.85 -11.49 -3.28
N THR A 827 -25.72 -12.33 -3.84
CA THR A 827 -25.37 -13.71 -4.24
C THR A 827 -25.08 -13.87 -5.73
N ASN A 828 -25.57 -12.97 -6.58
CA ASN A 828 -25.37 -13.05 -8.03
C ASN A 828 -24.64 -11.82 -8.57
N LEU A 829 -25.15 -10.60 -8.39
CA LEU A 829 -24.63 -9.45 -9.14
C LEU A 829 -23.25 -8.98 -8.66
N LEU A 830 -23.07 -8.70 -7.36
CA LEU A 830 -21.79 -8.22 -6.83
C LEU A 830 -20.64 -9.22 -7.02
N PRO A 831 -20.81 -10.54 -6.74
CA PRO A 831 -19.75 -11.51 -6.99
C PRO A 831 -19.29 -11.55 -8.45
N ASN A 832 -20.23 -11.60 -9.41
CA ASN A 832 -19.90 -11.64 -10.83
C ASN A 832 -19.27 -10.33 -11.31
N LEU A 833 -19.77 -9.19 -10.83
CA LEU A 833 -19.23 -7.86 -11.13
C LEU A 833 -17.75 -7.74 -10.72
N LEU A 834 -17.41 -8.22 -9.52
CA LEU A 834 -16.04 -8.21 -8.99
C LEU A 834 -15.14 -9.23 -9.68
N GLU A 835 -15.62 -10.46 -9.88
CA GLU A 835 -14.85 -11.54 -10.51
C GLU A 835 -14.44 -11.18 -11.95
N LEU A 836 -15.35 -10.57 -12.70
CA LEU A 836 -15.19 -10.26 -14.13
C LEU A 836 -14.69 -8.83 -14.38
N LYS A 837 -14.52 -8.03 -13.33
CA LYS A 837 -14.04 -6.63 -13.38
C LYS A 837 -14.85 -5.74 -14.35
N LEU A 838 -16.19 -5.84 -14.32
CA LEU A 838 -17.07 -5.06 -15.20
C LEU A 838 -17.23 -3.61 -14.73
N ALA A 839 -16.20 -2.79 -14.91
CA ALA A 839 -16.11 -1.42 -14.39
C ALA A 839 -17.31 -0.51 -14.73
N SER A 840 -17.88 -0.65 -15.92
CA SER A 840 -19.04 0.12 -16.39
C SER A 840 -20.31 -0.12 -15.58
N TYR A 841 -20.44 -1.28 -14.94
CA TYR A 841 -21.58 -1.63 -14.10
C TYR A 841 -21.30 -1.44 -12.60
N MET A 842 -20.09 -1.01 -12.23
CA MET A 842 -19.72 -0.86 -10.83
C MET A 842 -20.59 0.17 -10.11
N ILE A 843 -20.81 1.33 -10.72
CA ILE A 843 -21.63 2.40 -10.13
C ILE A 843 -23.13 2.07 -10.14
N PRO A 844 -23.73 1.62 -11.27
CA PRO A 844 -25.15 1.29 -11.30
C PRO A 844 -25.53 0.18 -10.31
N VAL A 845 -24.75 -0.90 -10.23
CA VAL A 845 -25.07 -2.04 -9.35
C VAL A 845 -24.91 -1.65 -7.88
N ARG A 846 -23.83 -0.95 -7.52
CA ARG A 846 -23.55 -0.57 -6.12
C ARG A 846 -24.48 0.53 -5.62
N SER A 847 -24.84 1.49 -6.46
CA SER A 847 -25.80 2.53 -6.08
C SER A 847 -27.22 1.96 -5.94
N HIS A 848 -27.61 1.01 -6.80
CA HIS A 848 -28.84 0.23 -6.63
C HIS A 848 -28.80 -0.60 -5.33
N TYR A 849 -27.66 -1.23 -5.02
CA TYR A 849 -27.49 -1.97 -3.76
C TYR A 849 -27.69 -1.09 -2.53
N ALA A 850 -27.14 0.13 -2.51
CA ALA A 850 -27.36 1.08 -1.43
C ALA A 850 -28.85 1.41 -1.22
N VAL A 851 -29.61 1.56 -2.31
CA VAL A 851 -31.05 1.77 -2.23
C VAL A 851 -31.78 0.54 -1.69
N VAL A 852 -31.45 -0.66 -2.18
CA VAL A 852 -32.02 -1.91 -1.66
C VAL A 852 -31.74 -2.08 -0.16
N LEU A 853 -30.52 -1.76 0.30
CA LEU A 853 -30.18 -1.75 1.73
C LEU A 853 -31.08 -0.81 2.52
N ALA A 854 -31.34 0.41 2.01
CA ALA A 854 -32.24 1.36 2.65
C ALA A 854 -33.69 0.87 2.68
N TYR A 855 -34.18 0.20 1.63
CA TYR A 855 -35.50 -0.46 1.63
C TYR A 855 -35.57 -1.63 2.61
N CYS A 856 -34.45 -2.31 2.89
CA CYS A 856 -34.35 -3.29 3.98
C CYS A 856 -34.24 -2.65 5.37
N GLY A 857 -34.14 -1.32 5.48
CA GLY A 857 -33.96 -0.58 6.73
C GLY A 857 -32.50 -0.50 7.23
N ASP A 858 -31.53 -0.97 6.45
CA ASP A 858 -30.09 -0.93 6.78
C ASP A 858 -29.45 0.38 6.29
N PHE A 859 -29.87 1.49 6.88
CA PHE A 859 -29.39 2.82 6.52
C PHE A 859 -27.87 3.00 6.71
N PRO A 860 -27.23 2.50 7.79
CA PRO A 860 -25.78 2.66 7.95
C PRO A 860 -24.98 2.04 6.80
N ARG A 861 -25.34 0.84 6.33
CA ARG A 861 -24.66 0.23 5.18
C ARG A 861 -24.99 0.94 3.87
N ALA A 862 -26.22 1.42 3.71
CA ALA A 862 -26.60 2.21 2.54
C ALA A 862 -25.77 3.50 2.45
N ASP A 863 -25.60 4.22 3.56
CA ASP A 863 -24.79 5.44 3.61
C ASP A 863 -23.33 5.16 3.33
N LEU A 864 -22.76 4.15 3.98
CA LEU A 864 -21.36 3.76 3.76
C LEU A 864 -21.10 3.42 2.29
N GLU A 865 -22.04 2.74 1.64
CA GLU A 865 -21.91 2.41 0.22
C GLU A 865 -21.99 3.68 -0.66
N MET A 866 -22.90 4.62 -0.37
CA MET A 866 -22.96 5.90 -1.09
C MET A 866 -21.72 6.77 -0.85
N GLU A 867 -21.14 6.73 0.35
CA GLU A 867 -19.88 7.41 0.68
C GLU A 867 -18.71 6.84 -0.13
N ARG A 868 -18.65 5.51 -0.30
CA ARG A 868 -17.64 4.85 -1.16
C ARG A 868 -17.78 5.21 -2.63
N LEU A 869 -19.00 5.52 -3.09
CA LEU A 869 -19.24 5.91 -4.49
C LEU A 869 -18.98 7.40 -4.75
N ALA A 870 -19.00 8.25 -3.72
CA ALA A 870 -18.83 9.69 -3.85
C ALA A 870 -17.53 10.13 -4.57
N PRO A 871 -16.36 9.50 -4.36
CA PRO A 871 -15.13 9.88 -5.06
C PRO A 871 -15.18 9.75 -6.58
N TYR A 872 -16.04 8.87 -7.12
CA TYR A 872 -16.17 8.68 -8.56
C TYR A 872 -17.05 9.76 -9.23
N GLU A 873 -17.87 10.48 -8.46
CA GLU A 873 -18.96 11.32 -8.98
C GLU A 873 -18.48 12.37 -9.98
N ALA A 874 -17.29 12.96 -9.77
CA ALA A 874 -16.70 13.93 -10.68
C ALA A 874 -16.32 13.33 -12.06
N GLY A 875 -16.00 12.04 -12.11
CA GLY A 875 -15.64 11.32 -13.35
C GLY A 875 -16.83 10.72 -14.09
N LEU A 876 -18.04 10.77 -13.52
CA LEU A 876 -19.22 10.18 -14.15
C LEU A 876 -19.83 11.07 -15.23
N SER A 877 -20.47 10.40 -16.20
CA SER A 877 -21.32 11.06 -17.20
C SER A 877 -22.45 11.86 -16.52
N PRO A 878 -23.05 12.85 -17.21
CA PRO A 878 -24.20 13.58 -16.66
C PRO A 878 -25.34 12.64 -16.21
N GLN A 879 -25.57 11.55 -16.94
CA GLN A 879 -26.55 10.53 -16.59
C GLN A 879 -26.17 9.78 -15.30
N GLY A 880 -24.91 9.35 -15.16
CA GLY A 880 -24.45 8.66 -13.94
C GLY A 880 -24.50 9.55 -12.70
N ARG A 881 -24.20 10.86 -12.85
CA ARG A 881 -24.36 11.83 -11.75
C ARG A 881 -25.82 12.03 -11.36
N ALA A 882 -26.71 12.12 -12.35
CA ALA A 882 -28.15 12.22 -12.12
C ALA A 882 -28.68 10.97 -11.41
N GLU A 883 -28.23 9.78 -11.82
CA GLU A 883 -28.55 8.50 -11.17
C GLU A 883 -28.12 8.51 -9.69
N LEU A 884 -26.86 8.81 -9.36
CA LEU A 884 -26.41 8.87 -7.97
C LEU A 884 -27.20 9.88 -7.13
N THR A 885 -27.50 11.05 -7.70
CA THR A 885 -28.30 12.08 -7.04
C THR A 885 -29.71 11.56 -6.71
N GLU A 886 -30.34 10.86 -7.67
CA GLU A 886 -31.64 10.26 -7.48
C GLU A 886 -31.63 9.14 -6.43
N GLN A 887 -30.62 8.27 -6.45
CA GLN A 887 -30.48 7.21 -5.43
C GLN A 887 -30.30 7.81 -4.02
N ARG A 888 -29.50 8.88 -3.86
CA ARG A 888 -29.40 9.61 -2.57
C ARG A 888 -30.75 10.19 -2.15
N ARG A 889 -31.53 10.73 -3.09
CA ARG A 889 -32.89 11.27 -2.84
C ARG A 889 -33.82 10.18 -2.31
N ILE A 890 -33.80 8.98 -2.92
CA ILE A 890 -34.60 7.84 -2.50
C ILE A 890 -34.20 7.40 -1.07
N ILE A 891 -32.90 7.22 -0.80
CA ILE A 891 -32.41 6.84 0.55
C ILE A 891 -32.84 7.87 1.60
N ALA A 892 -32.71 9.16 1.30
CA ALA A 892 -33.13 10.23 2.21
C ALA A 892 -34.64 10.23 2.49
N GLN A 893 -35.47 9.90 1.48
CA GLN A 893 -36.91 9.74 1.67
C GLN A 893 -37.23 8.54 2.57
N LEU A 894 -36.60 7.39 2.34
CA LEU A 894 -36.78 6.19 3.17
C LEU A 894 -36.36 6.42 4.61
N LYS A 895 -35.28 7.18 4.86
CA LYS A 895 -34.89 7.59 6.22
C LYS A 895 -35.95 8.44 6.91
N ARG A 896 -36.62 9.31 6.16
CA ARG A 896 -37.63 10.23 6.70
C ARG A 896 -38.97 9.55 6.98
N PHE A 897 -39.41 8.66 6.09
CA PHE A 897 -40.75 8.08 6.13
C PHE A 897 -40.76 6.61 6.60
N GLY A 898 -39.60 5.99 6.74
CA GLY A 898 -39.45 4.56 6.95
C GLY A 898 -39.55 3.77 5.63
N PRO A 899 -38.94 2.58 5.55
CA PRO A 899 -39.12 1.70 4.40
C PRO A 899 -40.57 1.18 4.36
N PRO A 900 -41.14 0.96 3.17
CA PRO A 900 -42.44 0.31 3.05
C PRO A 900 -42.39 -1.14 3.60
N PRO A 901 -43.55 -1.75 3.92
CA PRO A 901 -43.57 -3.10 4.48
C PRO A 901 -43.04 -4.13 3.47
N GLN A 902 -42.25 -5.07 3.98
CA GLN A 902 -41.76 -6.23 3.24
C GLN A 902 -42.93 -7.15 2.85
N LEU A 903 -42.84 -7.77 1.67
CA LEU A 903 -43.75 -8.80 1.20
C LEU A 903 -43.86 -9.94 2.23
N GLN A 904 -45.08 -10.16 2.75
CA GLN A 904 -45.39 -11.27 3.64
C GLN A 904 -45.94 -12.44 2.82
N LEU A 905 -45.13 -13.48 2.65
CA LEU A 905 -45.60 -14.76 2.11
C LEU A 905 -46.38 -15.53 3.17
N PRO A 906 -47.50 -16.19 2.83
CA PRO A 906 -48.22 -17.08 3.75
C PRO A 906 -47.30 -18.15 4.38
N ASP A 907 -47.44 -18.42 5.68
CA ASP A 907 -46.57 -19.34 6.45
C ASP A 907 -46.42 -20.74 5.81
N ASN A 908 -47.49 -21.24 5.18
CA ASN A 908 -47.49 -22.53 4.49
C ASN A 908 -46.60 -22.54 3.23
N LEU A 909 -46.50 -21.43 2.50
CA LEU A 909 -45.61 -21.26 1.36
C LEU A 909 -44.17 -21.05 1.83
N GLN A 910 -43.96 -20.27 2.89
CA GLN A 910 -42.63 -20.10 3.50
C GLN A 910 -42.04 -21.45 3.96
N GLN A 911 -42.81 -22.28 4.66
CA GLN A 911 -42.38 -23.60 5.11
C GLN A 911 -42.11 -24.57 3.94
N ARG A 912 -42.92 -24.53 2.88
CA ARG A 912 -42.69 -25.36 1.67
C ARG A 912 -41.45 -24.92 0.90
N MET A 913 -41.21 -23.61 0.79
CA MET A 913 -40.02 -23.07 0.13
C MET A 913 -38.75 -23.36 0.95
N ALA A 914 -38.80 -23.25 2.28
CA ALA A 914 -37.69 -23.62 3.16
C ALA A 914 -37.37 -25.13 3.07
N ALA A 915 -38.39 -25.99 3.13
CA ALA A 915 -38.23 -27.44 2.98
C ALA A 915 -37.69 -27.84 1.60
N PHE A 916 -38.08 -27.13 0.54
CA PHE A 916 -37.54 -27.32 -0.80
C PHE A 916 -36.06 -26.90 -0.88
N ARG A 917 -35.70 -25.76 -0.29
CA ARG A 917 -34.31 -25.27 -0.18
C ARG A 917 -33.41 -26.27 0.56
N ASP A 918 -33.88 -26.80 1.69
CA ASP A 918 -33.18 -27.80 2.49
C ASP A 918 -33.00 -29.14 1.74
N SER A 919 -33.99 -29.54 0.94
CA SER A 919 -33.92 -30.77 0.12
C SER A 919 -32.88 -30.70 -1.00
N ILE A 920 -32.56 -29.49 -1.50
CA ILE A 920 -31.59 -29.26 -2.58
C ILE A 920 -30.16 -29.09 -2.01
N THR A 921 -30.01 -28.57 -0.78
CA THR A 921 -28.70 -28.37 -0.16
C THR A 921 -28.01 -29.65 0.32
N ASN A 922 -28.73 -30.77 0.44
CA ASN A 922 -28.16 -32.04 0.94
C ASN A 922 -27.33 -32.84 -0.08
N ASN A 923 -27.12 -32.34 -1.32
CA ASN A 923 -26.34 -33.03 -2.36
C ASN A 923 -25.23 -32.16 -3.03
N ALA A 924 -24.82 -31.04 -2.43
CA ALA A 924 -23.65 -30.29 -2.89
C ALA A 924 -22.37 -30.76 -2.15
N PRO A 925 -21.21 -30.95 -2.83
CA PRO A 925 -19.96 -31.20 -2.13
C PRO A 925 -19.59 -29.97 -1.28
N GLN A 926 -19.39 -30.19 0.02
CA GLN A 926 -19.04 -29.15 1.00
C GLN A 926 -17.64 -28.57 0.71
N GLY A 927 -17.58 -27.51 -0.09
CA GLY A 927 -16.45 -26.59 -0.15
C GLY A 927 -16.57 -25.54 0.94
N GLN A 928 -15.68 -25.62 1.94
CA GLN A 928 -15.34 -24.60 2.97
C GLN A 928 -16.43 -23.59 3.34
N ARG A 929 -17.41 -24.03 4.15
CA ARG A 929 -17.98 -23.12 5.15
C ARG A 929 -16.90 -22.88 6.20
N THR A 930 -16.42 -21.65 6.33
CA THR A 930 -15.58 -21.19 7.44
C THR A 930 -16.21 -21.67 8.74
N ARG A 931 -15.56 -22.60 9.44
CA ARG A 931 -16.05 -23.11 10.72
C ARG A 931 -15.95 -21.98 11.73
N ILE A 932 -17.07 -21.32 12.01
CA ILE A 932 -17.18 -20.31 13.08
C ILE A 932 -16.73 -20.96 14.38
N GLY A 933 -15.76 -20.35 15.05
CA GLY A 933 -15.23 -20.84 16.30
C GLY A 933 -16.35 -20.91 17.34
N ARG A 934 -16.44 -22.01 18.10
CA ARG A 934 -17.48 -22.20 19.15
C ARG A 934 -17.57 -21.02 20.14
N ASN A 935 -16.50 -20.25 20.31
CA ASN A 935 -16.44 -19.10 21.21
C ASN A 935 -16.60 -17.72 20.52
N GLU A 936 -16.68 -17.65 19.18
CA GLU A 936 -16.88 -16.40 18.43
C GLU A 936 -18.31 -15.88 18.56
N PRO A 937 -18.56 -14.57 18.33
CA PRO A 937 -19.90 -14.02 18.25
C PRO A 937 -20.75 -14.76 17.22
N CYS A 938 -21.98 -15.10 17.58
CA CYS A 938 -22.88 -15.80 16.69
C CYS A 938 -23.31 -14.86 15.55
N PRO A 939 -23.25 -15.29 14.28
CA PRO A 939 -23.51 -14.44 13.11
C PRO A 939 -24.97 -13.97 12.97
N CYS A 940 -25.87 -14.41 13.86
CA CYS A 940 -27.25 -13.91 13.93
C CYS A 940 -27.38 -12.54 14.61
N GLY A 941 -26.27 -11.89 14.97
CA GLY A 941 -26.27 -10.57 15.63
C GLY A 941 -26.73 -10.59 17.09
N SER A 942 -26.89 -11.77 17.71
CA SER A 942 -27.41 -11.88 19.09
C SER A 942 -26.44 -11.44 20.20
N GLY A 943 -25.18 -11.13 19.86
CA GLY A 943 -24.12 -10.83 20.84
C GLY A 943 -23.65 -12.03 21.68
N LYS A 944 -24.23 -13.23 21.49
CA LYS A 944 -23.86 -14.46 22.22
C LYS A 944 -22.77 -15.23 21.48
N LYS A 945 -21.93 -15.97 22.21
CA LYS A 945 -20.97 -16.92 21.61
C LYS A 945 -21.71 -17.98 20.78
N TYR A 946 -21.15 -18.43 19.67
CA TYR A 946 -21.76 -19.39 18.73
C TYR A 946 -22.28 -20.63 19.47
N LYS A 947 -21.50 -21.21 20.39
CA LYS A 947 -21.92 -22.37 21.22
C LYS A 947 -23.13 -22.12 22.13
N LYS A 948 -23.46 -20.86 22.45
CA LYS A 948 -24.60 -20.47 23.29
C LYS A 948 -25.77 -19.92 22.46
N CYS A 949 -25.70 -20.07 21.14
CA CYS A 949 -26.74 -19.65 20.21
C CYS A 949 -26.91 -20.75 19.14
N HIS A 950 -26.59 -20.48 17.87
CA HIS A 950 -26.80 -21.42 16.77
C HIS A 950 -25.91 -22.69 16.83
N GLY A 951 -24.82 -22.66 17.57
CA GLY A 951 -23.99 -23.83 17.89
C GLY A 951 -24.40 -24.57 19.16
N GLY A 952 -25.57 -24.25 19.73
CA GLY A 952 -26.09 -24.80 20.99
C GLY A 952 -27.06 -25.98 20.85
N GLY A 953 -27.11 -26.63 19.67
CA GLY A 953 -27.81 -27.90 19.50
C GLY A 953 -26.99 -29.04 20.10
N GLY A 954 -27.63 -29.85 20.95
CA GLY A 954 -27.07 -31.10 21.47
C GLY A 954 -26.81 -32.14 20.38
#